data_AF-A0AAF1KF70-F1
#
_entry.id   AF-A0AAF1KF70-F1
#
_cell.length_a   1.000
_cell.length_b   1.000
_cell.length_c   1.000
_cell.angle_alpha   90.00
_cell.angle_beta   90.00
_cell.angle_gamma   90.00
#
_symmetry.space_group_name_H-M   'P 1'
#
loop_
_entity.id
_entity.type
_entity.pdbx_description
1 polymer ?
#
loop_
_entity_poly.entity_id
_entity_poly.type
_entity_poly.pdbx_seq_one_letter_code
_entity_poly.pdbx_strand_id
1 'polypeptide(L)'
;MMHHLPHFGFYSWTLVPFRDESALGFFCRMVQEEGEHNMLRFCELNDLRVLNHADALAFLEKYPFPHTVKVHLRRSVVTVEPRQAKYSTSRVFLRGEVVNNEDASLSRRRWCRACLHESDHRRIWFDLTVFERCPYHGLPIESVLASGEPIMNYRTGYSDVFNEGTVQMPRNLRVGGFYHYVLGRLDCEDRFAVPTLDPLPLCDVIDAVSDIGRLLSRNWQWLVTAPVTAEEAEMGFQAFSSGPAHLTRTLIEWAKSCVPPHKLERDIGTIFTWAYRHIKLGRNKIDRLLLDALHAANAALKGSPREITDDYVVSDRIALDVVAPTLRLDVNTLSFIVKELGLVEPARKLNRRRGLAKVDLPIVEKFLDKLIDKDELRSIIGLGTYVPLIQPGFVRIYRGGIRGRPGPWFNRADAEEILRRLNELPRTQRYGVGRPFTAMARDKRSGRLAIDVLNGKVEVVSFARPELGFRGLVVNCDSEIYRRIDRYKIGQDEIRAIEAAKILGVANRCLRCLTDVGAIKFFIAHDGKRVFYRSDVERFASEHITVYPVAEMLDVRLNTALKRLDAAGVRPVVKISVGKTRNSFYKKSDVTAALGLGRQLLDLDVPELQTLWSGMLAAAEREFPMLRAPRKFPFGGCWCATSYSQKAVKFHYFSKTRQMAAKLSPTKMGGRQFTFNIDDDIHMETFKDLFSALIEKNERDKAKSAACSARMKQWRQHRGPGREGLPPPVLDV
;
A
#
# COMPACT_ATOMS: atom_id res chain seq x y z
N MET A 1 -5.54 -68.35 54.13
CA MET A 1 -5.24 -66.92 53.87
C MET A 1 -6.01 -66.49 52.62
N MET A 2 -7.26 -66.04 52.80
CA MET A 2 -7.97 -65.31 51.74
C MET A 2 -7.37 -63.91 51.72
N HIS A 3 -6.58 -63.60 50.69
CA HIS A 3 -6.17 -62.21 50.46
C HIS A 3 -7.45 -61.38 50.35
N HIS A 4 -7.56 -60.34 51.16
CA HIS A 4 -8.57 -59.30 51.00
C HIS A 4 -8.53 -58.82 49.55
N LEU A 5 -9.44 -59.32 48.72
CA LEU A 5 -9.68 -58.73 47.42
C LEU A 5 -10.11 -57.29 47.72
N PRO A 6 -9.41 -56.28 47.20
CA PRO A 6 -9.84 -54.89 47.38
C PRO A 6 -11.30 -54.79 46.93
N HIS A 7 -12.13 -54.05 47.66
CA HIS A 7 -13.51 -53.78 47.27
C HIS A 7 -13.54 -53.26 45.82
N PHE A 8 -13.81 -54.15 44.86
CA PHE A 8 -14.02 -53.79 43.48
C PHE A 8 -15.43 -53.23 43.41
N GLY A 9 -15.58 -51.96 43.02
CA GLY A 9 -16.88 -51.30 42.94
C GLY A 9 -17.88 -51.95 41.98
N PHE A 10 -17.43 -52.82 41.06
CA PHE A 10 -18.30 -53.57 40.14
C PHE A 10 -18.36 -55.05 40.52
N TYR A 11 -19.58 -55.60 40.59
CA TYR A 11 -19.84 -57.03 40.83
C TYR A 11 -19.71 -57.85 39.54
N SER A 12 -19.89 -57.22 38.37
CA SER A 12 -19.70 -57.84 37.04
C SER A 12 -18.92 -56.93 36.10
N TRP A 13 -18.13 -57.51 35.20
CA TRP A 13 -17.39 -56.79 34.15
C TRP A 13 -17.46 -57.49 32.80
N THR A 14 -18.61 -58.13 32.52
CA THR A 14 -18.88 -58.84 31.27
C THR A 14 -19.19 -57.91 30.10
N LEU A 15 -19.50 -56.64 30.35
CA LEU A 15 -19.78 -55.67 29.30
C LEU A 15 -18.56 -55.42 28.41
N VAL A 16 -18.82 -55.27 27.11
CA VAL A 16 -17.82 -54.90 26.10
C VAL A 16 -18.07 -53.46 25.67
N PRO A 17 -17.05 -52.57 25.67
CA PRO A 17 -17.24 -51.21 25.19
C PRO A 17 -17.58 -51.19 23.70
N PHE A 18 -18.47 -50.29 23.29
CA PHE A 18 -18.74 -50.11 21.86
C PHE A 18 -17.55 -49.42 21.16
N ARG A 19 -17.42 -49.65 19.85
CA ARG A 19 -16.32 -49.11 19.02
C ARG A 19 -16.20 -47.58 19.11
N ASP A 20 -17.30 -46.87 19.27
CA ASP A 20 -17.34 -45.41 19.36
C ASP A 20 -17.68 -44.92 20.77
N GLU A 21 -17.58 -45.76 21.80
CA GLU A 21 -17.85 -45.37 23.19
C GLU A 21 -16.62 -44.76 23.87
N SER A 22 -16.82 -43.65 24.60
CA SER A 22 -15.75 -43.05 25.41
C SER A 22 -15.50 -43.82 26.70
N ALA A 23 -14.31 -43.71 27.30
CA ALA A 23 -14.01 -44.38 28.56
C ALA A 23 -14.98 -44.01 29.70
N LEU A 24 -15.39 -42.74 29.77
CA LEU A 24 -16.41 -42.28 30.72
C LEU A 24 -17.79 -42.84 30.37
N GLY A 25 -18.14 -42.92 29.08
CA GLY A 25 -19.39 -43.54 28.63
C GLY A 25 -19.48 -45.00 29.07
N PHE A 26 -18.42 -45.77 28.84
CA PHE A 26 -18.34 -47.17 29.26
C PHE A 26 -18.40 -47.32 30.79
N PHE A 27 -17.68 -46.47 31.54
CA PHE A 27 -17.78 -46.44 33.00
C PHE A 27 -19.21 -46.15 33.47
N CYS A 28 -19.88 -45.15 32.89
CA CYS A 28 -21.27 -44.86 33.22
C CYS A 28 -22.20 -46.04 32.94
N ARG A 29 -22.02 -46.75 31.82
CA ARG A 29 -22.83 -47.93 31.47
C ARG A 29 -22.58 -49.09 32.45
N MET A 30 -21.34 -49.29 32.89
CA MET A 30 -21.01 -50.24 33.95
C MET A 30 -21.70 -49.87 35.28
N VAL A 31 -21.72 -48.59 35.66
CA VAL A 31 -22.44 -48.13 36.86
C VAL A 31 -23.95 -48.38 36.75
N GLN A 32 -24.52 -48.16 35.56
CA GLN A 32 -25.93 -48.43 35.30
C GLN A 32 -26.27 -49.93 35.41
N GLU A 33 -25.37 -50.82 34.99
CA GLU A 33 -25.52 -52.27 35.14
C GLU A 33 -25.58 -52.69 36.61
N GLU A 34 -24.90 -51.96 37.51
CA GLU A 34 -25.01 -52.15 38.95
C GLU A 34 -26.28 -51.53 39.57
N GLY A 35 -27.18 -50.98 38.76
CA GLY A 35 -28.45 -50.41 39.20
C GLY A 35 -28.39 -48.95 39.67
N GLU A 36 -27.24 -48.27 39.52
CA GLU A 36 -27.10 -46.87 39.91
C GLU A 36 -27.29 -45.91 38.73
N HIS A 37 -28.19 -44.94 38.89
CA HIS A 37 -28.52 -43.94 37.85
C HIS A 37 -27.65 -42.67 37.91
N ASN A 38 -26.82 -42.55 38.95
CA ASN A 38 -25.96 -41.39 39.18
C ASN A 38 -24.54 -41.85 39.52
N MET A 39 -23.60 -41.49 38.65
CA MET A 39 -22.20 -41.85 38.75
C MET A 39 -21.55 -41.30 40.03
N LEU A 40 -21.88 -40.06 40.42
CA LEU A 40 -21.31 -39.46 41.63
C LEU A 40 -21.78 -40.18 42.88
N ARG A 41 -23.07 -40.57 42.93
CA ARG A 41 -23.61 -41.37 44.03
C ARG A 41 -22.95 -42.74 44.09
N PHE A 42 -22.80 -43.43 42.96
CA PHE A 42 -22.08 -44.70 42.91
C PHE A 42 -20.64 -44.54 43.40
N CYS A 43 -19.95 -43.47 42.97
CA CYS A 43 -18.60 -43.20 43.43
C CYS A 43 -18.54 -42.95 44.95
N GLU A 44 -19.47 -42.17 45.49
CA GLU A 44 -19.58 -41.90 46.94
C GLU A 44 -19.81 -43.19 47.74
N LEU A 45 -20.76 -44.04 47.32
CA LEU A 45 -21.08 -45.30 47.98
C LEU A 45 -19.92 -46.31 47.99
N ASN A 46 -18.99 -46.17 47.03
CA ASN A 46 -17.84 -47.07 46.86
C ASN A 46 -16.49 -46.41 47.19
N ASP A 47 -16.48 -45.21 47.80
CA ASP A 47 -15.28 -44.41 48.09
C ASP A 47 -14.34 -44.23 46.88
N LEU A 48 -14.93 -43.95 45.72
CA LEU A 48 -14.24 -43.73 44.45
C LEU A 48 -14.15 -42.23 44.13
N ARG A 49 -13.08 -41.84 43.45
CA ARG A 49 -12.86 -40.48 42.94
C ARG A 49 -12.82 -40.48 41.43
N VAL A 50 -13.96 -40.72 40.79
CA VAL A 50 -14.11 -40.67 39.32
C VAL A 50 -14.94 -39.44 38.96
N LEU A 51 -14.28 -38.36 38.54
CA LEU A 51 -14.94 -37.09 38.20
C LEU A 51 -14.88 -36.76 36.71
N ASN A 52 -13.94 -37.37 35.99
CA ASN A 52 -13.68 -37.08 34.57
C ASN A 52 -13.29 -38.37 33.80
N HIS A 53 -13.02 -38.20 32.49
CA HIS A 53 -12.63 -39.31 31.60
C HIS A 53 -11.32 -39.99 32.00
N ALA A 54 -10.32 -39.24 32.48
CA ALA A 54 -9.03 -39.80 32.87
C ALA A 54 -9.17 -40.63 34.15
N ASP A 55 -9.92 -40.16 35.13
CA ASP A 55 -10.20 -40.91 36.35
C ASP A 55 -10.95 -42.21 36.04
N ALA A 56 -11.93 -42.14 35.12
CA ALA A 56 -12.70 -43.30 34.69
C ALA A 56 -11.80 -44.36 34.03
N LEU A 57 -10.90 -43.94 33.13
CA LEU A 57 -9.91 -44.85 32.53
C LEU A 57 -9.01 -45.47 33.61
N ALA A 58 -8.42 -44.65 34.49
CA ALA A 58 -7.51 -45.12 35.54
C ALA A 58 -8.20 -46.14 36.48
N PHE A 59 -9.50 -45.97 36.70
CA PHE A 59 -10.30 -46.94 37.44
C PHE A 59 -10.54 -48.24 36.65
N LEU A 60 -11.01 -48.12 35.40
CA LEU A 60 -11.30 -49.26 34.53
C LEU A 60 -10.07 -50.13 34.25
N GLU A 61 -8.87 -49.55 34.19
CA GLU A 61 -7.62 -50.29 33.96
C GLU A 61 -7.25 -51.26 35.09
N LYS A 62 -7.78 -51.05 36.30
CA LYS A 62 -7.56 -51.94 37.45
C LYS A 62 -8.31 -53.27 37.31
N TYR A 63 -9.33 -53.33 36.46
CA TYR A 63 -10.11 -54.54 36.22
C TYR A 63 -9.42 -55.48 35.23
N PRO A 64 -9.66 -56.80 35.32
CA PRO A 64 -9.02 -57.81 34.47
C PRO A 64 -9.65 -57.88 33.06
N PHE A 65 -9.84 -56.74 32.39
CA PHE A 65 -10.30 -56.70 31.01
C PHE A 65 -9.24 -57.26 30.05
N PRO A 66 -9.68 -57.85 28.90
CA PRO A 66 -8.77 -58.22 27.81
C PRO A 66 -7.89 -57.04 27.39
N HIS A 67 -6.65 -57.32 26.96
CA HIS A 67 -5.71 -56.28 26.55
C HIS A 67 -6.28 -55.38 25.43
N THR A 68 -6.99 -55.98 24.47
CA THR A 68 -7.67 -55.26 23.38
C THR A 68 -8.68 -54.24 23.87
N VAL A 69 -9.44 -54.57 24.92
CA VAL A 69 -10.40 -53.66 25.58
C VAL A 69 -9.67 -52.50 26.27
N LYS A 70 -8.59 -52.77 27.00
CA LYS A 70 -7.79 -51.71 27.64
C LYS A 70 -7.17 -50.76 26.61
N VAL A 71 -6.65 -51.30 25.50
CA VAL A 71 -6.13 -50.51 24.39
C VAL A 71 -7.22 -49.62 23.78
N HIS A 72 -8.42 -50.16 23.59
CA HIS A 72 -9.58 -49.39 23.13
C HIS A 72 -9.91 -48.24 24.08
N LEU A 73 -10.07 -48.53 25.37
CA LEU A 73 -10.41 -47.51 26.39
C LEU A 73 -9.35 -46.40 26.49
N ARG A 74 -8.06 -46.75 26.40
CA ARG A 74 -6.95 -45.78 26.36
C ARG A 74 -7.04 -44.85 25.16
N ARG A 75 -7.47 -45.36 24.01
CA ARG A 75 -7.64 -44.53 22.81
C ARG A 75 -8.88 -43.66 22.93
N SER A 76 -9.95 -44.16 23.54
CA SER A 76 -11.24 -43.47 23.69
C SER A 76 -11.36 -42.57 24.94
N VAL A 77 -10.25 -42.30 25.62
CA VAL A 77 -10.21 -41.33 26.72
C VAL A 77 -10.15 -39.91 26.18
N VAL A 78 -10.93 -39.01 26.77
CA VAL A 78 -10.87 -37.58 26.47
C VAL A 78 -9.98 -36.94 27.51
N THR A 79 -8.91 -36.27 27.09
CA THR A 79 -8.01 -35.56 28.03
C THR A 79 -7.93 -34.09 27.69
N VAL A 80 -7.82 -33.25 28.72
CA VAL A 80 -7.73 -31.80 28.58
C VAL A 80 -6.31 -31.38 28.93
N GLU A 81 -5.57 -30.84 27.97
CA GLU A 81 -4.31 -30.19 28.27
C GLU A 81 -4.55 -28.74 28.71
N PRO A 82 -3.98 -28.32 29.86
CA PRO A 82 -4.05 -26.94 30.30
C PRO A 82 -3.50 -25.99 29.25
N ARG A 83 -4.03 -24.75 29.24
CA ARG A 83 -3.57 -23.68 28.37
C ARG A 83 -2.06 -23.47 28.52
N GLN A 84 -1.31 -23.77 27.46
CA GLN A 84 0.11 -23.42 27.37
C GLN A 84 0.27 -22.00 26.82
N ALA A 85 1.40 -21.33 27.12
CA ALA A 85 1.68 -19.95 26.67
C ALA A 85 1.60 -19.76 25.14
N LYS A 86 1.78 -20.85 24.37
CA LYS A 86 1.73 -20.87 22.90
C LYS A 86 0.29 -20.82 22.34
N TYR A 87 -0.72 -21.19 23.13
CA TYR A 87 -2.11 -21.31 22.67
C TYR A 87 -3.04 -20.36 23.43
N SER A 88 -4.07 -19.85 22.74
CA SER A 88 -5.08 -18.97 23.35
C SER A 88 -6.10 -19.72 24.21
N THR A 89 -6.26 -21.03 24.01
CA THR A 89 -7.27 -21.87 24.64
C THR A 89 -6.65 -23.21 25.07
N SER A 90 -7.29 -23.89 26.03
CA SER A 90 -6.97 -25.29 26.37
C SER A 90 -7.25 -26.21 25.17
N ARG A 91 -6.52 -27.32 25.07
CA ARG A 91 -6.67 -28.31 24.00
C ARG A 91 -7.30 -29.58 24.55
N VAL A 92 -8.09 -30.26 23.74
CA VAL A 92 -8.72 -31.54 24.09
C VAL A 92 -8.19 -32.61 23.15
N PHE A 93 -7.76 -33.73 23.70
CA PHE A 93 -7.27 -34.87 22.95
C PHE A 93 -8.31 -35.97 22.92
N LEU A 94 -8.58 -36.49 21.72
CA LEU A 94 -9.61 -37.47 21.46
C LEU A 94 -9.13 -38.48 20.41
N ARG A 95 -8.93 -39.75 20.77
CA ARG A 95 -8.49 -40.82 19.85
C ARG A 95 -7.25 -40.48 19.01
N GLY A 96 -6.32 -39.71 19.59
CA GLY A 96 -5.09 -39.27 18.93
C GLY A 96 -5.24 -37.96 18.14
N GLU A 97 -6.44 -37.39 18.06
CA GLU A 97 -6.71 -36.09 17.47
C GLU A 97 -6.71 -34.98 18.52
N VAL A 98 -6.44 -33.76 18.08
CA VAL A 98 -6.46 -32.54 18.91
C VAL A 98 -7.60 -31.64 18.45
N VAL A 99 -8.48 -31.24 19.35
CA VAL A 99 -9.58 -30.28 19.10
C VAL A 99 -9.47 -29.07 20.05
N ASN A 100 -10.11 -27.95 19.72
CA ASN A 100 -10.17 -26.83 20.67
C ASN A 100 -11.10 -27.21 21.84
N ASN A 101 -10.87 -26.66 23.03
CA ASN A 101 -11.78 -26.85 24.15
C ASN A 101 -13.19 -26.29 23.88
N GLU A 102 -13.31 -25.28 23.02
CA GLU A 102 -14.60 -24.73 22.58
C GLU A 102 -15.34 -25.67 21.61
N ASP A 103 -14.59 -26.53 20.92
CA ASP A 103 -15.13 -27.57 20.03
C ASP A 103 -15.58 -28.82 20.80
N ALA A 104 -15.38 -28.85 22.12
CA ALA A 104 -15.65 -29.99 22.97
C ALA A 104 -16.69 -29.68 24.06
N SER A 105 -17.75 -30.48 24.15
CA SER A 105 -18.78 -30.41 25.18
C SER A 105 -18.47 -31.38 26.33
N LEU A 106 -17.61 -30.94 27.25
CA LEU A 106 -17.16 -31.79 28.37
C LEU A 106 -17.98 -31.65 29.66
N SER A 107 -18.95 -30.74 29.70
CA SER A 107 -19.81 -30.51 30.87
C SER A 107 -21.25 -31.01 30.69
N ARG A 108 -21.75 -31.00 29.44
CA ARG A 108 -23.11 -31.39 29.09
C ARG A 108 -23.06 -32.62 28.18
N ARG A 109 -23.92 -33.60 28.46
CA ARG A 109 -24.12 -34.72 27.54
C ARG A 109 -24.83 -34.22 26.30
N ARG A 110 -24.45 -34.79 25.17
CA ARG A 110 -25.09 -34.58 23.89
C ARG A 110 -25.58 -35.92 23.35
N TRP A 111 -26.69 -35.94 22.63
CA TRP A 111 -27.27 -37.18 22.13
C TRP A 111 -28.09 -36.99 20.85
N CYS A 112 -28.31 -38.10 20.16
CA CYS A 112 -29.30 -38.21 19.09
C CYS A 112 -30.34 -39.25 19.52
N ARG A 113 -31.63 -38.90 19.42
CA ARG A 113 -32.75 -39.80 19.78
C ARG A 113 -32.73 -41.13 19.01
N ALA A 114 -32.29 -41.11 17.74
CA ALA A 114 -32.19 -42.32 16.94
C ALA A 114 -30.97 -43.18 17.29
N CYS A 115 -29.82 -42.56 17.55
CA CYS A 115 -28.66 -43.28 18.08
C CYS A 115 -28.95 -44.00 19.40
N LEU A 116 -29.71 -43.36 20.31
CA LEU A 116 -30.09 -43.98 21.58
C LEU A 116 -31.12 -45.11 21.39
N HIS A 117 -31.98 -45.01 20.37
CA HIS A 117 -32.86 -46.12 19.98
C HIS A 117 -32.07 -47.36 19.54
N GLU A 118 -30.96 -47.17 18.80
CA GLU A 118 -30.10 -48.27 18.35
C GLU A 118 -29.36 -48.92 19.51
N SER A 119 -28.80 -48.10 20.40
CA SER A 119 -28.02 -48.55 21.54
C SER A 119 -27.85 -47.43 22.56
N ASP A 120 -28.13 -47.76 23.83
CA ASP A 120 -28.04 -46.85 24.98
C ASP A 120 -26.57 -46.65 25.41
N HIS A 121 -25.79 -45.96 24.58
CA HIS A 121 -24.42 -45.61 24.92
C HIS A 121 -24.01 -44.23 24.40
N ARG A 122 -23.07 -43.61 25.13
CA ARG A 122 -22.49 -42.32 24.77
C ARG A 122 -21.43 -42.50 23.68
N ARG A 123 -21.74 -41.99 22.49
CA ARG A 123 -20.80 -41.97 21.36
C ARG A 123 -19.80 -40.83 21.54
N ILE A 124 -18.53 -41.12 21.27
CA ILE A 124 -17.40 -40.23 21.53
C ILE A 124 -17.47 -38.92 20.75
N TRP A 125 -18.05 -38.96 19.54
CA TRP A 125 -18.24 -37.78 18.70
C TRP A 125 -19.42 -36.91 19.13
N PHE A 126 -20.30 -37.38 20.03
CA PHE A 126 -21.30 -36.49 20.67
C PHE A 126 -20.62 -35.37 21.45
N ASP A 127 -19.41 -35.62 21.97
CA ASP A 127 -18.66 -34.65 22.74
C ASP A 127 -18.06 -33.54 21.86
N LEU A 128 -18.17 -33.61 20.53
CA LEU A 128 -17.65 -32.59 19.62
C LEU A 128 -18.77 -31.67 19.11
N THR A 129 -18.73 -30.39 19.46
CA THR A 129 -19.78 -29.39 19.15
C THR A 129 -19.98 -29.18 17.66
N VAL A 130 -18.97 -29.49 16.84
CA VAL A 130 -19.05 -29.48 15.38
C VAL A 130 -20.16 -30.37 14.81
N PHE A 131 -20.55 -31.44 15.52
CA PHE A 131 -21.70 -32.26 15.14
C PHE A 131 -22.99 -31.64 15.65
N GLU A 132 -23.53 -30.63 14.97
CA GLU A 132 -24.85 -30.07 15.31
C GLU A 132 -25.99 -31.03 14.95
N ARG A 133 -25.74 -31.91 13.96
CA ARG A 133 -26.67 -32.95 13.51
C ARG A 133 -25.96 -34.29 13.54
N CYS A 134 -26.72 -35.35 13.83
CA CYS A 134 -26.24 -36.71 13.80
C CYS A 134 -25.75 -37.04 12.38
N PRO A 135 -24.51 -37.53 12.21
CA PRO A 135 -23.97 -37.86 10.92
C PRO A 135 -24.61 -39.10 10.29
N TYR A 136 -25.29 -39.94 11.09
CA TYR A 136 -26.02 -41.11 10.59
C TYR A 136 -27.50 -40.82 10.33
N HIS A 137 -28.18 -40.11 11.22
CA HIS A 137 -29.64 -39.95 11.14
C HIS A 137 -30.10 -38.58 10.65
N GLY A 138 -29.20 -37.60 10.58
CA GLY A 138 -29.52 -36.22 10.21
C GLY A 138 -30.37 -35.45 11.23
N LEU A 139 -30.71 -36.06 12.37
CA LEU A 139 -31.44 -35.40 13.47
C LEU A 139 -30.53 -34.41 14.21
N PRO A 140 -31.07 -33.31 14.77
CA PRO A 140 -30.31 -32.44 15.66
C PRO A 140 -29.68 -33.22 16.83
N ILE A 141 -28.47 -32.83 17.22
CA ILE A 141 -27.84 -33.31 18.44
C ILE A 141 -28.32 -32.45 19.60
N GLU A 142 -29.09 -33.08 20.49
CA GLU A 142 -29.68 -32.45 21.66
C GLU A 142 -28.66 -32.37 22.80
N SER A 143 -28.81 -31.39 23.67
CA SER A 143 -28.01 -31.24 24.90
C SER A 143 -28.86 -30.86 26.12
N VAL A 144 -30.16 -30.70 25.91
CA VAL A 144 -31.17 -30.37 26.90
C VAL A 144 -32.40 -31.23 26.63
N LEU A 145 -33.06 -31.61 27.70
CA LEU A 145 -34.37 -32.26 27.70
C LEU A 145 -35.44 -31.30 27.16
N ALA A 146 -36.64 -31.81 26.85
CA ALA A 146 -37.82 -31.03 26.50
C ALA A 146 -38.21 -30.03 27.61
N SER A 147 -37.86 -30.32 28.87
CA SER A 147 -37.99 -29.41 30.01
C SER A 147 -37.02 -28.22 29.97
N GLY A 148 -36.01 -28.25 29.10
CA GLY A 148 -34.91 -27.28 29.04
C GLY A 148 -33.73 -27.61 29.97
N GLU A 149 -33.83 -28.67 30.77
CA GLU A 149 -32.76 -29.08 31.67
C GLU A 149 -31.62 -29.80 30.93
N PRO A 150 -30.35 -29.44 31.16
CA PRO A 150 -29.22 -30.17 30.57
C PRO A 150 -29.00 -31.52 31.25
N ILE A 151 -28.68 -32.55 30.47
CA ILE A 151 -28.20 -33.82 31.03
C ILE A 151 -26.72 -33.66 31.37
N MET A 152 -26.40 -33.76 32.65
CA MET A 152 -25.03 -33.64 33.13
C MET A 152 -24.24 -34.93 32.88
N ASN A 153 -22.92 -34.80 32.71
CA ASN A 153 -22.03 -35.92 32.37
C ASN A 153 -21.96 -37.04 33.42
N TYR A 154 -22.42 -36.81 34.65
CA TYR A 154 -22.47 -37.80 35.71
C TYR A 154 -23.73 -38.67 35.75
N ARG A 155 -24.77 -38.39 34.94
CA ARG A 155 -25.89 -39.35 34.84
C ARG A 155 -25.41 -40.60 34.10
N THR A 156 -25.81 -41.79 34.51
CA THR A 156 -25.22 -43.03 33.98
C THR A 156 -25.88 -43.46 32.67
N GLY A 157 -27.22 -43.45 32.60
CA GLY A 157 -28.00 -43.74 31.41
C GLY A 157 -28.68 -42.54 30.76
N TYR A 158 -29.57 -42.83 29.81
CA TYR A 158 -30.44 -41.86 29.11
C TYR A 158 -31.94 -42.09 29.38
N SER A 159 -32.30 -42.69 30.52
CA SER A 159 -33.70 -42.98 30.92
C SER A 159 -34.63 -41.78 30.80
N ASP A 160 -34.15 -40.58 31.17
CA ASP A 160 -34.93 -39.35 31.04
C ASP A 160 -35.23 -39.01 29.57
N VAL A 161 -34.32 -39.31 28.65
CA VAL A 161 -34.51 -39.12 27.21
C VAL A 161 -35.48 -40.16 26.64
N PHE A 162 -35.43 -41.41 27.11
CA PHE A 162 -36.37 -42.45 26.68
C PHE A 162 -37.82 -42.06 27.01
N ASN A 163 -38.04 -41.40 28.14
CA ASN A 163 -39.37 -40.88 28.53
C ASN A 163 -39.90 -39.80 27.57
N GLU A 164 -39.00 -39.07 26.88
CA GLU A 164 -39.36 -38.09 25.84
C GLU A 164 -39.52 -38.70 24.45
N GLY A 165 -39.24 -40.00 24.30
CA GLY A 165 -39.36 -40.77 23.07
C GLY A 165 -38.08 -40.79 22.24
N THR A 166 -37.60 -42.01 21.99
CA THR A 166 -36.59 -42.30 20.94
C THR A 166 -37.26 -42.52 19.58
N VAL A 167 -36.53 -42.30 18.49
CA VAL A 167 -37.08 -42.43 17.13
C VAL A 167 -36.29 -43.47 16.35
N GLN A 168 -36.96 -44.47 15.79
CA GLN A 168 -36.31 -45.43 14.89
C GLN A 168 -36.03 -44.76 13.54
N MET A 169 -34.75 -44.71 13.13
CA MET A 169 -34.34 -44.20 11.83
C MET A 169 -33.19 -45.02 11.25
N PRO A 170 -33.13 -45.21 9.93
CA PRO A 170 -31.99 -45.89 9.30
C PRO A 170 -30.71 -45.05 9.41
N ARG A 171 -29.56 -45.71 9.54
CA ARG A 171 -28.25 -45.07 9.41
C ARG A 171 -27.99 -44.72 7.95
N ASN A 172 -27.71 -43.46 7.69
CA ASN A 172 -27.35 -42.94 6.38
C ASN A 172 -26.19 -41.94 6.51
N LEU A 173 -24.98 -42.46 6.63
CA LEU A 173 -23.77 -41.63 6.63
C LEU A 173 -23.45 -41.16 5.20
N ARG A 174 -23.35 -39.84 5.01
CA ARG A 174 -22.88 -39.28 3.74
C ARG A 174 -21.39 -39.55 3.55
N VAL A 175 -21.07 -40.56 2.73
CA VAL A 175 -19.70 -40.88 2.34
C VAL A 175 -19.07 -39.68 1.60
N GLY A 176 -17.83 -39.38 1.95
CA GLY A 176 -17.08 -38.25 1.39
C GLY A 176 -17.55 -36.86 1.86
N GLY A 177 -18.39 -36.78 2.89
CA GLY A 177 -18.74 -35.52 3.56
C GLY A 177 -17.82 -35.18 4.73
N PHE A 178 -18.00 -33.99 5.29
CA PHE A 178 -17.20 -33.49 6.41
C PHE A 178 -17.30 -34.38 7.64
N TYR A 179 -18.51 -34.78 8.02
CA TYR A 179 -18.71 -35.67 9.16
C TYR A 179 -18.08 -37.05 8.97
N HIS A 180 -18.14 -37.62 7.76
CA HIS A 180 -17.44 -38.86 7.46
C HIS A 180 -15.93 -38.71 7.62
N TYR A 181 -15.35 -37.58 7.17
CA TYR A 181 -13.94 -37.27 7.38
C TYR A 181 -13.58 -37.19 8.87
N VAL A 182 -14.35 -36.45 9.69
CA VAL A 182 -14.09 -36.34 11.14
C VAL A 182 -14.22 -37.70 11.83
N LEU A 183 -15.25 -38.49 11.52
CA LEU A 183 -15.44 -39.83 12.07
C LEU A 183 -14.30 -40.79 11.69
N GLY A 184 -13.80 -40.71 10.45
CA GLY A 184 -12.66 -41.48 9.98
C GLY A 184 -11.35 -41.10 10.68
N ARG A 185 -11.13 -39.80 10.94
CA ARG A 185 -9.99 -39.30 11.75
C ARG A 185 -10.06 -39.81 13.20
N LEU A 186 -11.26 -39.92 13.75
CA LEU A 186 -11.51 -40.47 15.08
C LEU A 186 -11.57 -42.00 15.11
N ASP A 187 -11.30 -42.71 14.02
CA ASP A 187 -11.33 -44.19 13.94
C ASP A 187 -12.71 -44.79 14.35
N CYS A 188 -13.77 -44.02 14.14
CA CYS A 188 -15.17 -44.45 14.30
C CYS A 188 -15.72 -45.05 13.00
N GLU A 189 -15.20 -44.60 11.86
CA GLU A 189 -15.56 -45.03 10.51
C GLU A 189 -14.30 -45.22 9.65
N ASP A 190 -14.46 -45.67 8.41
CA ASP A 190 -13.36 -45.79 7.47
C ASP A 190 -12.72 -44.43 7.18
N ARG A 191 -11.38 -44.43 7.07
CA ARG A 191 -10.64 -43.18 6.88
C ARG A 191 -10.85 -42.64 5.46
N PHE A 192 -11.37 -41.42 5.36
CA PHE A 192 -11.47 -40.68 4.11
C PHE A 192 -10.26 -39.75 3.94
N ALA A 193 -9.41 -40.00 2.94
CA ALA A 193 -8.20 -39.23 2.71
C ALA A 193 -8.51 -37.88 2.04
N VAL A 194 -7.99 -36.81 2.63
CA VAL A 194 -8.03 -35.46 2.06
C VAL A 194 -6.63 -34.87 2.23
N PRO A 195 -5.75 -34.99 1.22
CA PRO A 195 -4.33 -34.65 1.35
C PRO A 195 -4.05 -33.24 1.87
N THR A 196 -4.92 -32.28 1.57
CA THR A 196 -4.81 -30.89 2.03
C THR A 196 -5.04 -30.74 3.55
N LEU A 197 -5.90 -31.59 4.12
CA LEU A 197 -6.34 -31.53 5.53
C LEU A 197 -5.66 -32.58 6.41
N ASP A 198 -5.28 -33.72 5.84
CA ASP A 198 -4.68 -34.84 6.57
C ASP A 198 -3.43 -34.48 7.41
N PRO A 199 -2.51 -33.63 6.93
CA PRO A 199 -1.32 -33.24 7.70
C PRO A 199 -1.60 -32.31 8.88
N LEU A 200 -2.83 -31.83 9.03
CA LEU A 200 -3.21 -30.83 10.03
C LEU A 200 -3.83 -31.48 11.27
N PRO A 201 -3.68 -30.85 12.46
CA PRO A 201 -4.48 -31.19 13.62
C PRO A 201 -5.97 -30.96 13.36
N LEU A 202 -6.85 -31.81 13.91
CA LEU A 202 -8.30 -31.73 13.68
C LEU A 202 -8.90 -30.38 14.08
N CYS A 203 -8.43 -29.72 15.14
CA CYS A 203 -8.83 -28.37 15.53
C CYS A 203 -8.64 -27.35 14.40
N ASP A 204 -7.47 -27.38 13.75
CA ASP A 204 -7.12 -26.46 12.68
C ASP A 204 -7.98 -26.74 11.44
N VAL A 205 -8.33 -28.01 11.22
CA VAL A 205 -9.26 -28.42 10.15
C VAL A 205 -10.67 -27.90 10.43
N ILE A 206 -11.20 -28.10 11.65
CA ILE A 206 -12.52 -27.61 12.04
C ILE A 206 -12.58 -26.09 11.85
N ASP A 207 -11.64 -25.35 12.43
CA ASP A 207 -11.59 -23.88 12.32
C ASP A 207 -11.55 -23.41 10.85
N ALA A 208 -10.69 -24.01 10.02
CA ALA A 208 -10.54 -23.63 8.62
C ALA A 208 -11.79 -23.96 7.77
N VAL A 209 -12.35 -25.16 7.95
CA VAL A 209 -13.58 -25.60 7.29
C VAL A 209 -14.74 -24.70 7.69
N SER A 210 -14.87 -24.40 8.98
CA SER A 210 -15.88 -23.49 9.52
C SER A 210 -15.77 -22.07 8.95
N ASP A 211 -14.56 -21.51 8.90
CA ASP A 211 -14.33 -20.16 8.38
C ASP A 211 -14.65 -20.06 6.87
N ILE A 212 -14.20 -21.02 6.07
CA ILE A 212 -14.52 -21.06 4.64
C ILE A 212 -16.00 -21.35 4.42
N GLY A 213 -16.58 -22.25 5.19
CA GLY A 213 -18.01 -22.55 5.17
C GLY A 213 -18.88 -21.31 5.35
N ARG A 214 -18.60 -20.55 6.42
CA ARG A 214 -19.27 -19.26 6.70
C ARG A 214 -19.05 -18.22 5.61
N LEU A 215 -17.85 -18.17 5.04
CA LEU A 215 -17.55 -17.25 3.94
C LEU A 215 -18.41 -17.58 2.72
N LEU A 216 -18.47 -18.86 2.34
CA LEU A 216 -19.19 -19.33 1.16
C LEU A 216 -20.72 -19.29 1.32
N SER A 217 -21.22 -19.48 2.54
CA SER A 217 -22.66 -19.55 2.82
C SER A 217 -23.36 -18.19 2.92
N ARG A 218 -22.63 -17.12 3.26
CA ARG A 218 -23.22 -15.82 3.64
C ARG A 218 -22.79 -14.69 2.72
N ASN A 219 -23.56 -13.61 2.78
CA ASN A 219 -23.23 -12.36 2.10
C ASN A 219 -21.95 -11.73 2.69
N TRP A 220 -21.08 -11.21 1.82
CA TRP A 220 -19.72 -10.72 2.10
C TRP A 220 -19.59 -9.66 3.22
N GLN A 221 -20.69 -9.04 3.66
CA GLN A 221 -20.73 -7.99 4.70
C GLN A 221 -20.91 -8.48 6.13
N TRP A 222 -21.34 -9.73 6.35
CA TRP A 222 -21.75 -10.17 7.68
C TRP A 222 -20.53 -10.56 8.53
N LEU A 223 -20.32 -9.84 9.62
CA LEU A 223 -19.41 -10.27 10.69
C LEU A 223 -20.18 -11.29 11.53
N VAL A 224 -19.80 -12.55 11.48
CA VAL A 224 -20.62 -13.61 12.08
C VAL A 224 -19.95 -14.16 13.33
N THR A 225 -20.62 -13.94 14.45
CA THR A 225 -20.34 -14.59 15.74
C THR A 225 -21.23 -15.84 15.97
N ALA A 226 -22.15 -16.15 15.06
CA ALA A 226 -23.04 -17.30 15.19
C ALA A 226 -22.27 -18.64 15.06
N PRO A 227 -22.72 -19.71 15.73
CA PRO A 227 -22.22 -21.07 15.52
C PRO A 227 -22.26 -21.48 14.04
N VAL A 228 -21.37 -22.40 13.66
CA VAL A 228 -21.22 -22.91 12.29
C VAL A 228 -22.25 -23.98 12.07
N THR A 229 -23.12 -23.83 11.06
CA THR A 229 -24.09 -24.89 10.79
C THR A 229 -23.45 -26.12 10.14
N ALA A 230 -24.11 -27.26 10.24
CA ALA A 230 -23.70 -28.49 9.54
C ALA A 230 -23.48 -28.28 8.03
N GLU A 231 -24.36 -27.50 7.40
CA GLU A 231 -24.29 -27.17 5.97
C GLU A 231 -23.12 -26.23 5.65
N GLU A 232 -22.83 -25.27 6.54
CA GLU A 232 -21.65 -24.40 6.41
C GLU A 232 -20.36 -25.22 6.48
N ALA A 233 -20.24 -26.08 7.49
CA ALA A 233 -19.09 -26.96 7.63
C ALA A 233 -18.93 -27.90 6.42
N GLU A 234 -20.03 -28.44 5.89
CA GLU A 234 -19.99 -29.24 4.67
C GLU A 234 -19.49 -28.43 3.45
N MET A 235 -19.99 -27.20 3.25
CA MET A 235 -19.52 -26.33 2.15
C MET A 235 -18.03 -26.01 2.26
N GLY A 236 -17.55 -25.69 3.47
CA GLY A 236 -16.14 -25.46 3.71
C GLY A 236 -15.29 -26.68 3.40
N PHE A 237 -15.72 -27.86 3.85
CA PHE A 237 -15.01 -29.12 3.60
C PHE A 237 -14.93 -29.44 2.11
N GLN A 238 -16.02 -29.28 1.37
CA GLN A 238 -16.03 -29.50 -0.08
C GLN A 238 -15.08 -28.54 -0.81
N ALA A 239 -14.91 -27.31 -0.35
CA ALA A 239 -13.92 -26.39 -0.92
C ALA A 239 -12.48 -26.88 -0.74
N PHE A 240 -12.17 -27.66 0.31
CA PHE A 240 -10.85 -28.23 0.56
C PHE A 240 -10.62 -29.62 -0.07
N SER A 241 -11.70 -30.38 -0.30
CA SER A 241 -11.63 -31.82 -0.63
C SER A 241 -10.83 -32.11 -1.91
N SER A 242 -10.82 -31.17 -2.86
CA SER A 242 -10.18 -31.32 -4.17
C SER A 242 -8.88 -30.52 -4.33
N GLY A 243 -8.29 -30.06 -3.22
CA GLY A 243 -6.98 -29.41 -3.23
C GLY A 243 -7.00 -27.87 -3.22
N PRO A 244 -5.82 -27.24 -3.04
CA PRO A 244 -5.66 -25.78 -2.95
C PRO A 244 -6.16 -25.00 -4.17
N ALA A 245 -5.98 -25.52 -5.38
CA ALA A 245 -6.46 -24.90 -6.61
C ALA A 245 -7.98 -24.89 -6.67
N HIS A 246 -8.62 -25.99 -6.26
CA HIS A 246 -10.08 -26.05 -6.18
C HIS A 246 -10.62 -25.00 -5.20
N LEU A 247 -10.08 -24.96 -3.98
CA LEU A 247 -10.42 -23.93 -2.98
C LEU A 247 -10.33 -22.52 -3.58
N THR A 248 -9.24 -22.22 -4.28
CA THR A 248 -9.01 -20.91 -4.91
C THR A 248 -10.08 -20.60 -5.97
N ARG A 249 -10.45 -21.58 -6.80
CA ARG A 249 -11.52 -21.41 -7.80
C ARG A 249 -12.87 -21.19 -7.16
N THR A 250 -13.20 -21.96 -6.11
CA THR A 250 -14.43 -21.77 -5.32
C THR A 250 -14.51 -20.35 -4.74
N LEU A 251 -13.40 -19.83 -4.22
CA LEU A 251 -13.33 -18.46 -3.71
C LEU A 251 -13.52 -17.39 -4.81
N ILE A 252 -13.04 -17.64 -6.03
CA ILE A 252 -13.25 -16.75 -7.18
C ILE A 252 -14.71 -16.75 -7.61
N GLU A 253 -15.33 -17.93 -7.72
CA GLU A 253 -16.73 -18.08 -8.09
C GLU A 253 -17.65 -17.39 -7.08
N TRP A 254 -17.40 -17.63 -5.78
CA TRP A 254 -18.09 -16.94 -4.70
C TRP A 254 -17.89 -15.42 -4.77
N ALA A 255 -16.66 -14.95 -4.97
CA ALA A 255 -16.42 -13.50 -5.04
C ALA A 255 -17.17 -12.86 -6.21
N LYS A 256 -17.21 -13.53 -7.38
CA LYS A 256 -17.96 -13.05 -8.55
C LYS A 256 -19.47 -13.02 -8.31
N SER A 257 -20.03 -13.98 -7.57
CA SER A 257 -21.46 -14.07 -7.31
C SER A 257 -21.92 -13.16 -6.17
N CYS A 258 -21.10 -12.97 -5.13
CA CYS A 258 -21.50 -12.29 -3.91
C CYS A 258 -20.93 -10.87 -3.77
N VAL A 259 -19.80 -10.54 -4.38
CA VAL A 259 -19.13 -9.23 -4.19
C VAL A 259 -19.47 -8.28 -5.34
N PRO A 260 -19.94 -7.04 -5.07
CA PRO A 260 -20.25 -6.06 -6.11
C PRO A 260 -19.04 -5.80 -7.04
N PRO A 261 -19.24 -5.65 -8.37
CA PRO A 261 -18.14 -5.50 -9.34
C PRO A 261 -17.12 -4.41 -9.00
N HIS A 262 -17.59 -3.23 -8.55
CA HIS A 262 -16.74 -2.10 -8.16
C HIS A 262 -15.85 -2.37 -6.92
N LYS A 263 -16.09 -3.47 -6.19
CA LYS A 263 -15.28 -3.92 -5.05
C LYS A 263 -14.29 -5.02 -5.41
N LEU A 264 -14.52 -5.76 -6.50
CA LEU A 264 -13.58 -6.77 -7.00
C LEU A 264 -12.22 -6.16 -7.39
N GLU A 265 -12.21 -4.89 -7.79
CA GLU A 265 -10.97 -4.16 -8.10
C GLU A 265 -10.19 -3.71 -6.85
N ARG A 266 -10.80 -3.77 -5.67
CA ARG A 266 -10.20 -3.27 -4.41
C ARG A 266 -9.23 -4.30 -3.82
N ASP A 267 -8.69 -4.00 -2.64
CA ASP A 267 -7.74 -4.91 -1.99
C ASP A 267 -8.43 -6.17 -1.44
N ILE A 268 -7.64 -7.22 -1.22
CA ILE A 268 -8.08 -8.51 -0.67
C ILE A 268 -8.90 -8.37 0.63
N GLY A 269 -8.57 -7.41 1.49
CA GLY A 269 -9.29 -7.16 2.74
C GLY A 269 -10.64 -6.47 2.54
N THR A 270 -10.89 -5.91 1.36
CA THR A 270 -12.21 -5.42 0.96
C THR A 270 -13.06 -6.53 0.35
N ILE A 271 -12.47 -7.45 -0.42
CA ILE A 271 -13.19 -8.56 -1.06
C ILE A 271 -13.63 -9.61 -0.02
N PHE A 272 -12.68 -10.06 0.80
CA PHE A 272 -12.90 -11.14 1.77
C PHE A 272 -13.03 -10.66 3.22
N THR A 273 -13.20 -9.34 3.41
CA THR A 273 -13.60 -8.66 4.65
C THR A 273 -13.08 -9.26 5.96
N TRP A 274 -13.95 -9.95 6.70
CA TRP A 274 -13.70 -10.52 8.02
C TRP A 274 -12.84 -11.78 7.95
N ALA A 275 -13.06 -12.63 6.94
CA ALA A 275 -12.31 -13.88 6.75
C ALA A 275 -10.83 -13.58 6.56
N TYR A 276 -10.50 -12.61 5.72
CA TYR A 276 -9.11 -12.18 5.55
C TYR A 276 -8.50 -11.63 6.84
N ARG A 277 -9.25 -10.90 7.67
CA ARG A 277 -8.74 -10.39 8.96
C ARG A 277 -8.47 -11.52 9.95
N HIS A 278 -9.34 -12.52 9.98
CA HIS A 278 -9.19 -13.69 10.85
C HIS A 278 -7.97 -14.53 10.43
N ILE A 279 -7.91 -14.90 9.15
CA ILE A 279 -6.87 -15.75 8.56
C ILE A 279 -5.49 -15.08 8.57
N LYS A 280 -5.41 -13.76 8.32
CA LYS A 280 -4.14 -13.02 8.26
C LYS A 280 -3.32 -13.08 9.56
N LEU A 281 -3.93 -13.40 10.69
CA LEU A 281 -3.21 -13.56 11.95
C LEU A 281 -2.21 -14.73 11.92
N GLY A 282 -2.34 -15.67 10.96
CA GLY A 282 -1.30 -16.65 10.62
C GLY A 282 -0.91 -17.55 11.79
N ARG A 283 -1.91 -18.10 12.49
CA ARG A 283 -1.74 -18.88 13.72
C ARG A 283 -1.16 -20.26 13.44
N ASN A 284 -1.42 -20.85 12.27
CA ASN A 284 -1.04 -22.22 11.92
C ASN A 284 -0.68 -22.38 10.43
N LYS A 285 -0.43 -23.63 9.99
CA LYS A 285 -0.07 -23.95 8.59
C LYS A 285 -1.24 -23.72 7.64
N ILE A 286 -2.47 -24.03 8.06
CA ILE A 286 -3.67 -23.88 7.23
C ILE A 286 -4.00 -22.41 6.96
N ASP A 287 -3.76 -21.52 7.92
CA ASP A 287 -3.90 -20.07 7.71
C ASP A 287 -2.99 -19.56 6.59
N ARG A 288 -1.79 -20.13 6.42
CA ARG A 288 -0.91 -19.77 5.30
C ARG A 288 -1.49 -20.24 3.98
N LEU A 289 -1.94 -21.50 3.91
CA LEU A 289 -2.60 -22.04 2.71
C LEU A 289 -3.82 -21.21 2.32
N LEU A 290 -4.67 -20.88 3.31
CA LEU A 290 -5.83 -20.02 3.12
C LEU A 290 -5.45 -18.63 2.63
N LEU A 291 -4.43 -18.03 3.25
CA LEU A 291 -3.94 -16.72 2.84
C LEU A 291 -3.40 -16.73 1.40
N ASP A 292 -2.70 -17.79 1.01
CA ASP A 292 -2.21 -17.97 -0.36
C ASP A 292 -3.35 -18.20 -1.36
N ALA A 293 -4.36 -19.01 -1.01
CA ALA A 293 -5.56 -19.20 -1.82
C ALA A 293 -6.33 -17.87 -2.01
N LEU A 294 -6.53 -17.09 -0.95
CA LEU A 294 -7.19 -15.77 -1.04
C LEU A 294 -6.39 -14.78 -1.90
N HIS A 295 -5.05 -14.83 -1.82
CA HIS A 295 -4.18 -14.01 -2.66
C HIS A 295 -4.24 -14.44 -4.14
N ALA A 296 -4.21 -15.74 -4.40
CA ALA A 296 -4.36 -16.28 -5.75
C ALA A 296 -5.73 -15.90 -6.34
N ALA A 297 -6.80 -16.01 -5.55
CA ALA A 297 -8.15 -15.61 -5.95
C ALA A 297 -8.23 -14.11 -6.27
N ASN A 298 -7.70 -13.24 -5.39
CA ASN A 298 -7.67 -11.79 -5.62
C ASN A 298 -6.85 -11.41 -6.86
N ALA A 299 -5.73 -12.09 -7.13
CA ALA A 299 -4.96 -11.88 -8.34
C ALA A 299 -5.76 -12.25 -9.60
N ALA A 300 -6.42 -13.41 -9.59
CA ALA A 300 -7.26 -13.86 -10.71
C ALA A 300 -8.45 -12.92 -10.97
N LEU A 301 -9.11 -12.43 -9.91
CA LEU A 301 -10.20 -11.45 -10.02
C LEU A 301 -9.76 -10.12 -10.65
N LYS A 302 -8.48 -9.79 -10.57
CA LYS A 302 -7.87 -8.59 -11.18
C LYS A 302 -7.32 -8.83 -12.58
N GLY A 303 -7.69 -9.94 -13.20
CA GLY A 303 -7.27 -10.28 -14.56
C GLY A 303 -5.85 -10.82 -14.64
N SER A 304 -5.31 -11.37 -13.54
CA SER A 304 -4.08 -12.16 -13.64
C SER A 304 -4.29 -13.28 -14.66
N PRO A 305 -3.45 -13.39 -15.71
CA PRO A 305 -3.60 -14.41 -16.75
C PRO A 305 -3.14 -15.81 -16.28
N ARG A 306 -2.81 -15.96 -14.99
CA ARG A 306 -2.25 -17.20 -14.44
C ARG A 306 -3.30 -18.29 -14.36
N GLU A 307 -2.90 -19.48 -14.79
CA GLU A 307 -3.61 -20.70 -14.46
C GLU A 307 -3.47 -20.99 -12.96
N ILE A 308 -4.58 -21.36 -12.33
CA ILE A 308 -4.61 -21.69 -10.90
C ILE A 308 -4.36 -23.18 -10.77
N THR A 309 -3.15 -23.54 -10.33
CA THR A 309 -2.70 -24.91 -10.07
C THR A 309 -2.31 -25.07 -8.60
N ASP A 310 -2.28 -26.30 -8.08
CA ASP A 310 -1.92 -26.55 -6.67
C ASP A 310 -0.50 -26.04 -6.37
N ASP A 311 0.45 -26.30 -7.27
CA ASP A 311 1.83 -25.82 -7.15
C ASP A 311 1.91 -24.30 -7.04
N TYR A 312 1.06 -23.56 -7.75
CA TYR A 312 1.04 -22.11 -7.67
C TYR A 312 0.52 -21.61 -6.32
N VAL A 313 -0.52 -22.24 -5.78
CA VAL A 313 -1.11 -21.84 -4.49
C VAL A 313 -0.18 -22.19 -3.33
N VAL A 314 0.49 -23.34 -3.37
CA VAL A 314 1.36 -23.82 -2.27
C VAL A 314 2.82 -23.38 -2.45
N SER A 315 3.17 -22.70 -3.55
CA SER A 315 4.56 -22.32 -3.84
C SER A 315 5.21 -21.53 -2.71
N ASP A 316 6.42 -21.93 -2.34
CA ASP A 316 7.30 -21.14 -1.49
C ASP A 316 7.46 -19.73 -2.05
N ARG A 317 7.25 -18.73 -1.17
CA ARG A 317 7.43 -17.33 -1.50
C ARG A 317 8.79 -16.85 -1.02
N ILE A 318 9.61 -16.37 -1.94
CA ILE A 318 10.97 -15.89 -1.67
C ILE A 318 10.93 -14.37 -1.58
N ALA A 319 11.41 -13.81 -0.46
CA ALA A 319 11.41 -12.37 -0.24
C ALA A 319 12.18 -11.62 -1.36
N LEU A 320 11.68 -10.47 -1.79
CA LEU A 320 12.25 -9.73 -2.93
C LEU A 320 13.70 -9.29 -2.69
N ASP A 321 14.09 -9.06 -1.44
CA ASP A 321 15.48 -8.74 -1.06
C ASP A 321 16.44 -9.93 -1.15
N VAL A 322 15.92 -11.17 -1.11
CA VAL A 322 16.68 -12.40 -1.39
C VAL A 322 16.76 -12.66 -2.91
N VAL A 323 15.67 -12.41 -3.64
CA VAL A 323 15.61 -12.62 -5.09
C VAL A 323 16.41 -11.57 -5.87
N ALA A 324 16.32 -10.29 -5.48
CA ALA A 324 16.90 -9.19 -6.25
C ALA A 324 18.42 -9.33 -6.47
N PRO A 325 19.25 -9.71 -5.47
CA PRO A 325 20.67 -9.98 -5.68
C PRO A 325 20.93 -11.11 -6.69
N THR A 326 20.13 -12.18 -6.63
CA THR A 326 20.24 -13.33 -7.55
C THR A 326 20.01 -12.91 -8.99
N LEU A 327 19.04 -12.01 -9.22
CA LEU A 327 18.74 -11.43 -10.54
C LEU A 327 19.64 -10.22 -10.90
N ARG A 328 20.57 -9.84 -10.02
CA ARG A 328 21.40 -8.64 -10.14
C ARG A 328 20.57 -7.36 -10.36
N LEU A 329 19.50 -7.22 -9.59
CA LEU A 329 18.58 -6.07 -9.55
C LEU A 329 18.64 -5.38 -8.19
N ASP A 330 18.23 -4.11 -8.13
CA ASP A 330 17.83 -3.54 -6.86
C ASP A 330 16.37 -3.90 -6.53
N VAL A 331 16.06 -3.92 -5.22
CA VAL A 331 14.74 -4.37 -4.72
C VAL A 331 13.61 -3.49 -5.25
N ASN A 332 13.84 -2.19 -5.52
CA ASN A 332 12.81 -1.30 -6.06
C ASN A 332 12.56 -1.60 -7.54
N THR A 333 13.61 -1.87 -8.33
CA THR A 333 13.44 -2.33 -9.73
C THR A 333 12.64 -3.62 -9.78
N LEU A 334 13.03 -4.61 -8.99
CA LEU A 334 12.35 -5.90 -8.97
C LEU A 334 10.90 -5.71 -8.54
N SER A 335 10.64 -4.93 -7.49
CA SER A 335 9.27 -4.62 -7.05
C SER A 335 8.44 -3.94 -8.14
N PHE A 336 9.04 -3.07 -8.96
CA PHE A 336 8.33 -2.43 -10.07
C PHE A 336 8.03 -3.43 -11.19
N ILE A 337 9.00 -4.26 -11.58
CA ILE A 337 8.83 -5.31 -12.59
C ILE A 337 7.77 -6.33 -12.17
N VAL A 338 7.86 -6.81 -10.94
CA VAL A 338 6.94 -7.80 -10.39
C VAL A 338 5.52 -7.24 -10.29
N LYS A 339 5.37 -5.94 -9.98
CA LYS A 339 4.07 -5.25 -10.04
C LYS A 339 3.55 -5.13 -11.47
N GLU A 340 4.43 -4.80 -12.41
CA GLU A 340 4.10 -4.66 -13.83
C GLU A 340 3.60 -5.96 -14.44
N LEU A 341 4.25 -7.06 -14.07
CA LEU A 341 3.90 -8.41 -14.48
C LEU A 341 2.68 -8.98 -13.73
N GLY A 342 2.11 -8.23 -12.78
CA GLY A 342 0.99 -8.70 -11.95
C GLY A 342 1.35 -9.83 -10.98
N LEU A 343 2.64 -10.03 -10.67
CA LEU A 343 3.12 -11.17 -9.88
C LEU A 343 3.05 -10.92 -8.36
N VAL A 344 2.98 -9.65 -7.92
CA VAL A 344 2.74 -9.29 -6.49
C VAL A 344 1.70 -8.19 -6.40
N GLU A 345 0.78 -8.34 -5.45
CA GLU A 345 -0.24 -7.33 -5.16
C GLU A 345 0.40 -5.98 -4.77
N PRO A 346 -0.20 -4.85 -5.21
CA PRO A 346 0.17 -3.51 -4.76
C PRO A 346 -0.27 -3.29 -3.30
N ALA A 347 0.37 -3.94 -2.34
CA ALA A 347 0.17 -3.62 -0.93
C ALA A 347 0.84 -2.27 -0.63
N ARG A 348 0.05 -1.28 -0.20
CA ARG A 348 0.52 0.08 0.20
C ARG A 348 1.62 0.09 1.27
N LYS A 349 1.82 -1.04 1.95
CA LYS A 349 2.94 -1.31 2.84
C LYS A 349 3.41 -2.74 2.57
N LEU A 350 4.32 -2.90 1.61
CA LEU A 350 5.22 -4.05 1.55
C LEU A 350 6.06 -4.05 2.84
N ASN A 351 5.49 -4.55 3.93
CA ASN A 351 6.34 -5.16 4.95
C ASN A 351 7.13 -6.23 4.20
N ARG A 352 8.45 -6.24 4.38
CA ARG A 352 9.50 -7.03 3.70
C ARG A 352 9.27 -8.56 3.61
N ARG A 353 8.10 -9.06 3.99
CA ARG A 353 7.73 -10.49 4.10
C ARG A 353 6.84 -11.01 2.98
N ARG A 354 6.40 -10.20 2.01
CA ARG A 354 5.67 -10.73 0.84
C ARG A 354 6.67 -11.03 -0.28
N GLY A 355 6.98 -12.31 -0.43
CA GLY A 355 7.88 -12.81 -1.45
C GLY A 355 7.22 -13.04 -2.81
N LEU A 356 8.06 -13.16 -3.84
CA LEU A 356 7.73 -13.67 -5.16
C LEU A 356 7.59 -15.20 -5.06
N ALA A 357 6.55 -15.79 -5.65
CA ALA A 357 6.45 -17.24 -5.68
C ALA A 357 7.63 -17.81 -6.48
N LYS A 358 8.25 -18.90 -6.02
CA LYS A 358 9.41 -19.50 -6.69
C LYS A 358 9.10 -19.86 -8.15
N VAL A 359 7.87 -20.31 -8.43
CA VAL A 359 7.37 -20.60 -9.78
C VAL A 359 7.33 -19.39 -10.72
N ASP A 360 7.38 -18.17 -10.18
CA ASP A 360 7.32 -16.92 -10.95
C ASP A 360 8.69 -16.39 -11.38
N LEU A 361 9.78 -16.92 -10.81
CA LEU A 361 11.14 -16.49 -11.14
C LEU A 361 11.43 -16.56 -12.65
N PRO A 362 11.09 -17.65 -13.36
CA PRO A 362 11.34 -17.75 -14.80
C PRO A 362 10.57 -16.68 -15.62
N ILE A 363 9.39 -16.26 -15.15
CA ILE A 363 8.59 -15.21 -15.80
C ILE A 363 9.32 -13.86 -15.69
N VAL A 364 9.87 -13.55 -14.50
CA VAL A 364 10.67 -12.35 -14.28
C VAL A 364 11.94 -12.38 -15.13
N GLU A 365 12.65 -13.50 -15.17
CA GLU A 365 13.86 -13.67 -15.99
C GLU A 365 13.58 -13.42 -17.47
N LYS A 366 12.52 -14.04 -18.01
CA LYS A 366 12.08 -13.84 -19.40
C LYS A 366 11.65 -12.41 -19.70
N PHE A 367 11.14 -11.67 -18.71
CA PHE A 367 10.86 -10.25 -18.86
C PHE A 367 12.14 -9.40 -18.89
N LEU A 368 13.12 -9.73 -18.05
CA LEU A 368 14.43 -9.07 -18.05
C LEU A 368 15.16 -9.22 -19.38
N ASP A 369 14.97 -10.35 -20.09
CA ASP A 369 15.50 -10.56 -21.44
C ASP A 369 14.95 -9.57 -22.48
N LYS A 370 13.78 -8.98 -22.23
CA LYS A 370 13.13 -8.03 -23.14
C LYS A 370 13.48 -6.57 -22.84
N LEU A 371 14.27 -6.34 -21.78
CA LEU A 371 14.67 -4.98 -21.42
C LEU A 371 15.87 -4.55 -22.26
N ILE A 372 15.74 -3.35 -22.83
CA ILE A 372 16.76 -2.71 -23.65
C ILE A 372 17.32 -1.49 -22.91
N ASP A 373 18.56 -1.12 -23.22
CA ASP A 373 19.18 0.06 -22.62
C ASP A 373 18.75 1.35 -23.33
N LYS A 374 19.22 2.48 -22.81
CA LYS A 374 18.89 3.82 -23.34
C LYS A 374 19.36 4.03 -24.77
N ASP A 375 20.48 3.44 -25.18
CA ASP A 375 21.11 3.70 -26.47
C ASP A 375 20.46 2.84 -27.55
N GLU A 376 20.12 1.59 -27.20
CA GLU A 376 19.26 0.74 -28.00
C GLU A 376 17.87 1.35 -28.19
N LEU A 377 17.23 1.84 -27.12
CA LEU A 377 15.95 2.55 -27.24
C LEU A 377 16.06 3.75 -28.21
N ARG A 378 17.08 4.59 -28.05
CA ARG A 378 17.32 5.77 -28.92
C ARG A 378 17.54 5.36 -30.38
N SER A 379 18.22 4.25 -30.60
CA SER A 379 18.47 3.69 -31.93
C SER A 379 17.14 3.25 -32.56
N ILE A 380 16.33 2.47 -31.84
CA ILE A 380 15.04 1.95 -32.31
C ILE A 380 14.07 3.09 -32.63
N ILE A 381 13.87 4.03 -31.69
CA ILE A 381 12.87 5.09 -31.89
C ILE A 381 13.40 6.28 -32.72
N GLY A 382 14.71 6.41 -32.92
CA GLY A 382 15.29 7.55 -33.64
C GLY A 382 15.16 8.90 -32.91
N LEU A 383 15.22 8.93 -31.58
CA LEU A 383 15.21 10.19 -30.81
C LEU A 383 16.48 10.35 -30.00
N GLY A 384 17.06 11.56 -30.01
CA GLY A 384 18.21 11.87 -29.15
C GLY A 384 17.86 11.89 -27.65
N THR A 385 16.59 12.11 -27.31
CA THR A 385 16.09 12.11 -25.93
C THR A 385 14.73 11.42 -25.85
N TYR A 386 14.60 10.49 -24.90
CA TYR A 386 13.38 9.74 -24.61
C TYR A 386 12.62 10.30 -23.39
N VAL A 387 13.24 11.19 -22.60
CA VAL A 387 12.67 11.68 -21.34
C VAL A 387 11.25 12.24 -21.51
N PRO A 388 10.94 13.01 -22.57
CA PRO A 388 9.59 13.54 -22.75
C PRO A 388 8.52 12.46 -23.02
N LEU A 389 8.91 11.27 -23.49
CA LEU A 389 8.00 10.15 -23.74
C LEU A 389 7.60 9.38 -22.48
N ILE A 390 8.35 9.55 -21.38
CA ILE A 390 8.08 8.86 -20.11
C ILE A 390 6.82 9.42 -19.45
N GLN A 391 6.68 10.75 -19.39
CA GLN A 391 5.58 11.40 -18.67
C GLN A 391 4.19 11.06 -19.24
N PRO A 392 3.99 11.00 -20.57
CA PRO A 392 2.72 10.56 -21.16
C PRO A 392 2.52 9.04 -21.15
N GLY A 393 3.51 8.25 -20.70
CA GLY A 393 3.41 6.79 -20.63
C GLY A 393 3.69 6.04 -21.93
N PHE A 394 4.27 6.69 -22.95
CA PHE A 394 4.67 6.00 -24.19
C PHE A 394 5.84 5.05 -23.98
N VAL A 395 6.71 5.34 -23.01
CA VAL A 395 7.81 4.45 -22.62
C VAL A 395 7.89 4.39 -21.10
N ARG A 396 7.99 3.18 -20.55
CA ARG A 396 8.20 2.94 -19.12
C ARG A 396 9.69 2.83 -18.81
N ILE A 397 10.10 3.42 -17.68
CA ILE A 397 11.49 3.43 -17.22
C ILE A 397 11.67 2.54 -15.99
N TYR A 398 12.54 1.55 -16.12
CA TYR A 398 12.98 0.69 -15.02
C TYR A 398 14.35 1.20 -14.56
N ARG A 399 14.40 1.77 -13.35
CA ARG A 399 15.63 2.31 -12.78
C ARG A 399 16.32 1.22 -11.97
N GLY A 400 17.63 1.10 -12.13
CA GLY A 400 18.45 0.18 -11.34
C GLY A 400 19.63 -0.35 -12.14
N GLY A 401 20.53 -1.07 -11.47
CA GLY A 401 21.43 -1.96 -12.17
C GLY A 401 20.63 -3.17 -12.64
N ILE A 402 20.63 -3.47 -13.94
CA ILE A 402 20.10 -4.74 -14.45
C ILE A 402 21.29 -5.49 -15.04
N ARG A 403 21.47 -6.76 -14.62
CA ARG A 403 22.63 -7.58 -15.01
C ARG A 403 23.98 -6.92 -14.69
N GLY A 404 24.04 -6.12 -13.62
CA GLY A 404 25.24 -5.39 -13.22
C GLY A 404 25.60 -4.18 -14.09
N ARG A 405 24.78 -3.84 -15.09
CA ARG A 405 24.96 -2.63 -15.90
C ARG A 405 24.09 -1.50 -15.33
N PRO A 406 24.69 -0.37 -14.92
CA PRO A 406 23.92 0.76 -14.42
C PRO A 406 23.23 1.48 -15.59
N GLY A 407 21.96 1.82 -15.42
CA GLY A 407 21.28 2.63 -16.42
C GLY A 407 19.76 2.63 -16.27
N PRO A 408 19.08 3.51 -16.99
CA PRO A 408 17.65 3.34 -17.21
C PRO A 408 17.41 2.26 -18.26
N TRP A 409 16.49 1.36 -17.96
CA TRP A 409 16.09 0.27 -18.83
C TRP A 409 14.65 0.49 -19.29
N PHE A 410 14.35 -0.04 -20.47
CA PHE A 410 13.08 0.16 -21.13
C PHE A 410 12.57 -1.18 -21.67
N ASN A 411 11.26 -1.36 -21.71
CA ASN A 411 10.71 -2.55 -22.33
C ASN A 411 10.78 -2.38 -23.85
N ARG A 412 11.39 -3.35 -24.56
CA ARG A 412 11.43 -3.35 -26.03
C ARG A 412 10.05 -3.21 -26.67
N ALA A 413 9.03 -3.83 -26.07
CA ALA A 413 7.66 -3.74 -26.55
C ALA A 413 7.12 -2.30 -26.58
N ASP A 414 7.57 -1.42 -25.67
CA ASP A 414 7.18 0.00 -25.67
C ASP A 414 7.76 0.73 -26.91
N ALA A 415 8.99 0.39 -27.29
CA ALA A 415 9.65 0.96 -28.46
C ALA A 415 9.00 0.47 -29.76
N GLU A 416 8.69 -0.82 -29.83
CA GLU A 416 7.96 -1.44 -30.95
C GLU A 416 6.56 -0.86 -31.10
N GLU A 417 5.84 -0.63 -29.99
CA GLU A 417 4.53 0.01 -29.98
C GLU A 417 4.60 1.45 -30.50
N ILE A 418 5.65 2.21 -30.15
CA ILE A 418 5.89 3.55 -30.72
C ILE A 418 6.06 3.45 -32.24
N LEU A 419 6.91 2.53 -32.72
CA LEU A 419 7.13 2.35 -34.16
C LEU A 419 5.84 1.95 -34.89
N ARG A 420 5.06 1.03 -34.29
CA ARG A 420 3.75 0.63 -34.81
C ARG A 420 2.82 1.83 -34.94
N ARG A 421 2.67 2.64 -33.87
CA ARG A 421 1.84 3.85 -33.91
C ARG A 421 2.31 4.85 -34.95
N LEU A 422 3.61 5.06 -35.07
CA LEU A 422 4.16 5.96 -36.08
C LEU A 422 3.81 5.50 -37.50
N ASN A 423 3.89 4.20 -37.77
CA ASN A 423 3.54 3.62 -39.07
C ASN A 423 2.04 3.73 -39.40
N GLU A 424 1.19 3.71 -38.37
CA GLU A 424 -0.28 3.84 -38.48
C GLU A 424 -0.76 5.29 -38.60
N LEU A 425 0.11 6.29 -38.40
CA LEU A 425 -0.29 7.69 -38.53
C LEU A 425 -0.73 8.02 -39.98
N PRO A 426 -1.84 8.76 -40.16
CA PRO A 426 -2.32 9.15 -41.48
C PRO A 426 -1.30 10.06 -42.17
N ARG A 427 -1.08 9.83 -43.47
CA ARG A 427 -0.12 10.55 -44.30
C ARG A 427 -0.84 11.54 -45.19
N THR A 428 -0.41 12.81 -45.18
CA THR A 428 -0.98 13.83 -46.08
C THR A 428 -0.18 13.91 -47.38
N GLN A 429 -0.85 13.75 -48.53
CA GLN A 429 -0.25 13.88 -49.87
C GLN A 429 0.03 15.35 -50.27
N ARG A 430 0.25 16.25 -49.31
CA ARG A 430 0.59 17.65 -49.62
C ARG A 430 2.04 17.72 -50.07
N TYR A 431 2.25 17.61 -51.38
CA TYR A 431 3.55 17.79 -52.00
C TYR A 431 4.05 19.22 -51.78
N GLY A 432 5.25 19.37 -51.17
CA GLY A 432 6.02 20.62 -51.19
C GLY A 432 6.36 21.30 -49.86
N VAL A 433 5.81 20.90 -48.70
CA VAL A 433 6.00 21.67 -47.44
C VAL A 433 6.50 20.86 -46.24
N GLY A 434 6.89 19.60 -46.45
CA GLY A 434 7.43 18.75 -45.39
C GLY A 434 8.86 19.13 -44.98
N ARG A 435 9.15 19.15 -43.67
CA ARG A 435 10.53 19.24 -43.15
C ARG A 435 10.92 17.92 -42.47
N PRO A 436 12.18 17.46 -42.59
CA PRO A 436 12.66 16.33 -41.80
C PRO A 436 12.45 16.60 -40.31
N PHE A 437 11.95 15.62 -39.58
CA PHE A 437 11.72 15.74 -38.13
C PHE A 437 12.99 16.17 -37.41
N THR A 438 14.15 15.65 -37.81
CA THR A 438 15.46 15.99 -37.23
C THR A 438 15.82 17.47 -37.40
N ALA A 439 15.49 18.08 -38.54
CA ALA A 439 15.70 19.49 -38.78
C ALA A 439 14.79 20.33 -37.87
N MET A 440 13.51 19.97 -37.78
CA MET A 440 12.57 20.67 -36.91
C MET A 440 12.88 20.49 -35.41
N ALA A 441 13.35 19.30 -35.04
CA ALA A 441 13.76 18.96 -33.69
C ALA A 441 15.06 19.66 -33.23
N ARG A 442 15.80 20.32 -34.13
CA ARG A 442 16.91 21.23 -33.76
C ARG A 442 16.38 22.61 -33.38
N ASP A 443 15.38 23.10 -34.10
CA ASP A 443 14.75 24.41 -33.85
C ASP A 443 13.78 24.38 -32.67
N LYS A 444 13.17 23.23 -32.40
CA LYS A 444 12.19 23.01 -31.34
C LYS A 444 12.64 21.89 -30.40
N ARG A 445 12.03 21.78 -29.20
CA ARG A 445 12.37 20.72 -28.24
C ARG A 445 11.90 19.35 -28.77
N SER A 446 12.84 18.59 -29.35
CA SER A 446 12.65 17.28 -30.00
C SER A 446 11.58 16.37 -29.38
N GLY A 447 11.60 16.18 -28.06
CA GLY A 447 10.64 15.27 -27.44
C GLY A 447 9.21 15.81 -27.31
N ARG A 448 8.99 17.14 -27.32
CA ARG A 448 7.62 17.68 -27.39
C ARG A 448 7.03 17.45 -28.78
N LEU A 449 7.83 17.70 -29.81
CA LEU A 449 7.46 17.42 -31.19
C LEU A 449 7.10 15.93 -31.37
N ALA A 450 7.89 15.02 -30.79
CA ALA A 450 7.60 13.59 -30.81
C ALA A 450 6.22 13.24 -30.20
N ILE A 451 5.89 13.83 -29.05
CA ILE A 451 4.57 13.66 -28.40
C ILE A 451 3.46 14.21 -29.27
N ASP A 452 3.66 15.39 -29.88
CA ASP A 452 2.64 16.02 -30.71
C ASP A 452 2.41 15.22 -32.02
N VAL A 453 3.45 14.59 -32.58
CA VAL A 453 3.33 13.62 -33.68
C VAL A 453 2.56 12.37 -33.24
N LEU A 454 2.93 11.73 -32.11
CA LEU A 454 2.25 10.52 -31.63
C LEU A 454 0.78 10.75 -31.28
N ASN A 455 0.40 11.98 -30.93
CA ASN A 455 -0.98 12.38 -30.68
C ASN A 455 -1.71 12.88 -31.93
N GLY A 456 -1.10 12.81 -33.12
CA GLY A 456 -1.69 13.28 -34.38
C GLY A 456 -1.86 14.80 -34.49
N LYS A 457 -1.24 15.60 -33.61
CA LYS A 457 -1.30 17.07 -33.64
C LYS A 457 -0.37 17.69 -34.67
N VAL A 458 0.63 16.93 -35.10
CA VAL A 458 1.55 17.29 -36.18
C VAL A 458 1.36 16.28 -37.28
N GLU A 459 0.93 16.76 -38.44
CA GLU A 459 0.72 15.93 -39.62
C GLU A 459 2.06 15.34 -40.10
N VAL A 460 2.05 14.05 -40.41
CA VAL A 460 3.16 13.36 -41.05
C VAL A 460 2.93 13.43 -42.56
N VAL A 461 3.86 14.04 -43.29
CA VAL A 461 3.79 14.16 -44.77
C VAL A 461 4.24 12.85 -45.40
N SER A 462 5.41 12.37 -44.98
CA SER A 462 5.98 11.14 -45.52
C SER A 462 6.91 10.46 -44.52
N PHE A 463 7.17 9.19 -44.79
CA PHE A 463 8.15 8.37 -44.10
C PHE A 463 9.27 8.05 -45.09
N ALA A 464 10.44 8.68 -44.91
CA ALA A 464 11.59 8.38 -45.75
C ALA A 464 12.15 6.97 -45.47
N ARG A 465 12.17 6.59 -44.18
CA ARG A 465 12.72 5.32 -43.66
C ARG A 465 12.01 4.91 -42.35
N PRO A 466 10.95 4.10 -42.39
CA PRO A 466 10.18 3.66 -41.22
C PRO A 466 11.03 3.04 -40.10
N GLU A 467 12.06 2.30 -40.48
CA GLU A 467 12.99 1.62 -39.59
C GLU A 467 13.85 2.58 -38.74
N LEU A 468 13.91 3.85 -39.10
CA LEU A 468 14.63 4.88 -38.35
C LEU A 468 13.74 5.63 -37.34
N GLY A 469 12.49 5.20 -37.16
CA GLY A 469 11.52 5.81 -36.26
C GLY A 469 11.35 7.31 -36.53
N PHE A 470 11.49 8.15 -35.50
CA PHE A 470 11.36 9.60 -35.64
C PHE A 470 12.42 10.22 -36.56
N ARG A 471 13.60 9.63 -36.77
CA ARG A 471 14.59 10.18 -37.72
C ARG A 471 14.15 10.07 -39.16
N GLY A 472 13.30 9.09 -39.47
CA GLY A 472 12.77 8.85 -40.81
C GLY A 472 11.54 9.68 -41.17
N LEU A 473 11.00 10.45 -40.23
CA LEU A 473 9.79 11.24 -40.42
C LEU A 473 10.04 12.54 -41.17
N VAL A 474 9.11 12.88 -42.05
CA VAL A 474 8.93 14.23 -42.61
C VAL A 474 7.60 14.76 -42.12
N VAL A 475 7.62 15.88 -41.40
CA VAL A 475 6.44 16.45 -40.73
C VAL A 475 6.05 17.78 -41.38
N ASN A 476 4.74 18.04 -41.43
CA ASN A 476 4.19 19.33 -41.85
C ASN A 476 4.03 20.20 -40.60
N CYS A 477 4.75 21.31 -40.55
CA CYS A 477 4.70 22.23 -39.42
C CYS A 477 4.11 23.58 -39.78
N ASP A 478 3.45 23.70 -40.94
CA ASP A 478 2.74 24.92 -41.33
C ASP A 478 1.46 25.16 -40.53
N SER A 479 1.11 24.27 -39.59
CA SER A 479 0.05 24.54 -38.64
C SER A 479 0.31 25.86 -37.90
N GLU A 480 -0.73 26.69 -37.79
CA GLU A 480 -0.74 28.01 -37.14
C GLU A 480 -0.11 28.01 -35.74
N ILE A 481 -0.15 26.85 -35.07
CA ILE A 481 0.43 26.55 -33.75
C ILE A 481 1.94 26.86 -33.70
N TYR A 482 2.71 26.57 -34.76
CA TYR A 482 4.17 26.72 -34.74
C TYR A 482 4.68 28.05 -35.28
N ARG A 483 3.93 28.74 -36.17
CA ARG A 483 4.25 30.11 -36.61
C ARG A 483 4.09 31.14 -35.48
N ARG A 484 3.17 30.92 -34.52
CA ARG A 484 2.93 31.83 -33.39
C ARG A 484 3.97 31.76 -32.26
N ILE A 485 4.75 30.68 -32.16
CA ILE A 485 5.69 30.47 -31.04
C ILE A 485 6.86 31.47 -31.04
N ASP A 486 7.24 32.01 -32.21
CA ASP A 486 8.45 32.85 -32.32
C ASP A 486 8.21 34.36 -32.15
N ARG A 487 6.97 34.83 -31.92
CA ARG A 487 6.67 36.28 -31.77
C ARG A 487 5.63 36.66 -30.71
N TYR A 488 5.50 35.91 -29.62
CA TYR A 488 4.65 36.38 -28.51
C TYR A 488 5.33 37.54 -27.75
N LYS A 489 4.98 38.77 -28.12
CA LYS A 489 5.21 39.96 -27.28
C LYS A 489 4.31 39.82 -26.06
N ILE A 490 4.93 39.72 -24.90
CA ILE A 490 4.23 39.72 -23.61
C ILE A 490 3.48 41.06 -23.51
N GLY A 491 2.20 41.02 -23.14
CA GLY A 491 1.38 42.22 -22.97
C GLY A 491 1.92 43.14 -21.86
N GLN A 492 1.50 44.40 -21.83
CA GLN A 492 2.01 45.38 -20.84
C GLN A 492 1.72 44.98 -19.38
N ASP A 493 0.64 44.23 -19.09
CA ASP A 493 0.30 43.74 -17.74
C ASP A 493 0.75 42.28 -17.48
N GLU A 494 1.50 41.69 -18.41
CA GLU A 494 1.91 40.30 -18.31
C GLU A 494 3.40 40.20 -17.92
N ILE A 495 3.72 39.27 -17.02
CA ILE A 495 5.10 39.09 -16.54
C ILE A 495 5.50 37.61 -16.56
N ARG A 496 6.79 37.35 -16.78
CA ARG A 496 7.32 35.98 -16.77
C ARG A 496 7.48 35.46 -15.34
N ALA A 497 7.55 34.13 -15.17
CA ALA A 497 7.80 33.48 -13.88
C ALA A 497 8.96 34.09 -13.07
N ILE A 498 10.06 34.43 -13.74
CA ILE A 498 11.24 35.04 -13.10
C ILE A 498 10.89 36.41 -12.50
N GLU A 499 10.06 37.19 -13.17
CA GLU A 499 9.63 38.51 -12.70
C GLU A 499 8.58 38.40 -11.60
N ALA A 500 7.60 37.51 -11.75
CA ALA A 500 6.64 37.23 -10.68
C ALA A 500 7.31 36.74 -9.38
N ALA A 501 8.29 35.84 -9.49
CA ALA A 501 9.05 35.36 -8.34
C ALA A 501 9.83 36.48 -7.64
N LYS A 502 10.30 37.49 -8.40
CA LYS A 502 11.00 38.67 -7.86
C LYS A 502 10.05 39.60 -7.11
N ILE A 503 8.89 39.91 -7.66
CA ILE A 503 7.87 40.76 -6.99
C ILE A 503 7.48 40.14 -5.63
N LEU A 504 7.36 38.82 -5.58
CA LEU A 504 7.03 38.06 -4.36
C LEU A 504 8.22 37.83 -3.41
N GLY A 505 9.45 38.15 -3.83
CA GLY A 505 10.65 37.88 -3.05
C GLY A 505 10.95 36.39 -2.81
N VAL A 506 10.54 35.49 -3.70
CA VAL A 506 10.72 34.03 -3.54
C VAL A 506 11.45 33.36 -4.70
N ALA A 507 11.87 32.11 -4.50
CA ALA A 507 12.44 31.30 -5.57
C ALA A 507 11.36 30.84 -6.57
N ASN A 508 11.72 30.65 -7.85
CA ASN A 508 10.82 30.14 -8.91
C ASN A 508 10.06 28.85 -8.52
N ARG A 509 10.71 27.96 -7.75
CA ARG A 509 10.08 26.73 -7.26
C ARG A 509 8.92 27.01 -6.29
N CYS A 510 9.00 28.09 -5.50
CA CYS A 510 7.94 28.50 -4.59
C CYS A 510 6.78 29.14 -5.36
N LEU A 511 7.08 29.94 -6.38
CA LEU A 511 6.05 30.45 -7.30
C LEU A 511 5.24 29.31 -7.95
N ARG A 512 5.90 28.21 -8.33
CA ARG A 512 5.21 27.01 -8.82
C ARG A 512 4.24 26.43 -7.80
N CYS A 513 4.63 26.33 -6.53
CA CYS A 513 3.72 25.87 -5.49
C CYS A 513 2.53 26.82 -5.30
N LEU A 514 2.73 28.15 -5.37
CA LEU A 514 1.65 29.13 -5.29
C LEU A 514 0.63 28.96 -6.43
N THR A 515 1.11 28.71 -7.66
CA THR A 515 0.20 28.45 -8.79
C THR A 515 -0.50 27.10 -8.69
N ASP A 516 0.17 26.07 -8.17
CA ASP A 516 -0.39 24.72 -8.11
C ASP A 516 -1.52 24.64 -7.07
N VAL A 517 -1.54 25.54 -6.07
CA VAL A 517 -2.66 25.71 -5.12
C VAL A 517 -3.65 26.79 -5.53
N GLY A 518 -3.49 27.40 -6.71
CA GLY A 518 -4.40 28.42 -7.24
C GLY A 518 -4.32 29.79 -6.55
N ALA A 519 -3.27 30.06 -5.77
CA ALA A 519 -3.10 31.33 -5.06
C ALA A 519 -2.73 32.51 -5.98
N ILE A 520 -2.13 32.22 -7.13
CA ILE A 520 -1.80 33.20 -8.17
C ILE A 520 -2.20 32.61 -9.52
N LYS A 521 -2.93 33.38 -10.31
CA LYS A 521 -3.34 33.05 -11.66
C LYS A 521 -2.15 33.12 -12.62
N PHE A 522 -2.09 32.13 -13.49
CA PHE A 522 -1.15 32.09 -14.59
C PHE A 522 -1.83 31.48 -15.81
N PHE A 523 -1.28 31.74 -16.97
CA PHE A 523 -1.59 31.01 -18.19
C PHE A 523 -0.31 30.49 -18.83
N ILE A 524 -0.47 29.50 -19.70
CA ILE A 524 0.64 28.99 -20.49
C ILE A 524 0.64 29.79 -21.78
N ALA A 525 1.65 30.63 -21.97
CA ALA A 525 1.86 31.33 -23.24
C ALA A 525 2.16 30.31 -24.36
N HIS A 526 2.05 30.75 -25.60
CA HIS A 526 2.30 29.89 -26.77
C HIS A 526 3.70 29.25 -26.77
N ASP A 527 4.71 29.89 -26.17
CA ASP A 527 6.07 29.33 -26.00
C ASP A 527 6.16 28.23 -24.91
N GLY A 528 5.03 27.83 -24.32
CA GLY A 528 4.92 26.83 -23.27
C GLY A 528 5.37 27.33 -21.89
N LYS A 529 5.75 28.60 -21.76
CA LYS A 529 6.17 29.17 -20.47
C LYS A 529 4.97 29.74 -19.72
N ARG A 530 5.07 29.71 -18.39
CA ARG A 530 4.09 30.35 -17.50
C ARG A 530 4.25 31.86 -17.57
N VAL A 531 3.16 32.53 -17.90
CA VAL A 531 3.00 33.98 -17.84
C VAL A 531 1.95 34.29 -16.79
N PHE A 532 2.16 35.38 -16.06
CA PHE A 532 1.40 35.78 -14.90
C PHE A 532 0.86 37.18 -15.14
N TYR A 533 -0.32 37.47 -14.59
CA TYR A 533 -0.82 38.84 -14.55
C TYR A 533 -0.09 39.60 -13.45
N ARG A 534 0.56 40.71 -13.80
CA ARG A 534 1.30 41.54 -12.83
C ARG A 534 0.39 42.00 -11.72
N SER A 535 -0.79 42.51 -12.06
CA SER A 535 -1.84 42.93 -11.14
C SER A 535 -2.17 41.87 -10.08
N ASP A 536 -2.28 40.59 -10.47
CA ASP A 536 -2.57 39.49 -9.54
C ASP A 536 -1.38 39.15 -8.63
N VAL A 537 -0.16 39.17 -9.17
CA VAL A 537 1.07 38.96 -8.40
C VAL A 537 1.28 40.09 -7.38
N GLU A 538 1.07 41.33 -7.78
CA GLU A 538 1.17 42.52 -6.92
C GLU A 538 0.09 42.51 -5.83
N ARG A 539 -1.15 42.14 -6.17
CA ARG A 539 -2.23 41.95 -5.19
C ARG A 539 -1.88 40.89 -4.16
N PHE A 540 -1.37 39.74 -4.60
CA PHE A 540 -0.94 38.69 -3.68
C PHE A 540 0.17 39.19 -2.75
N ALA A 541 1.15 39.92 -3.30
CA ALA A 541 2.24 40.53 -2.53
C ALA A 541 1.75 41.59 -1.52
N SER A 542 0.69 42.34 -1.84
CA SER A 542 0.13 43.33 -0.92
C SER A 542 -0.62 42.70 0.24
N GLU A 543 -1.33 41.60 0.01
CA GLU A 543 -2.17 40.93 1.01
C GLU A 543 -1.41 39.93 1.88
N HIS A 544 -0.32 39.37 1.37
CA HIS A 544 0.40 38.26 2.00
C HIS A 544 1.85 38.60 2.32
N ILE A 545 2.38 37.96 3.36
CA ILE A 545 3.77 38.10 3.79
C ILE A 545 4.39 36.73 3.98
N THR A 546 5.69 36.60 3.68
CA THR A 546 6.44 35.39 4.04
C THR A 546 6.82 35.44 5.52
N VAL A 547 7.10 34.30 6.13
CA VAL A 547 7.52 34.25 7.55
C VAL A 547 8.87 34.93 7.83
N TYR A 548 9.70 35.18 6.81
CA TYR A 548 11.04 35.75 7.02
C TYR A 548 11.01 37.19 7.54
N PRO A 549 10.30 38.15 6.89
CA PRO A 549 10.08 39.49 7.45
C PRO A 549 9.45 39.48 8.85
N VAL A 550 8.54 38.53 9.12
CA VAL A 550 7.93 38.39 10.45
C VAL A 550 8.95 38.00 11.51
N ALA A 551 9.88 37.08 11.18
CA ALA A 551 10.96 36.68 12.06
C ALA A 551 11.94 37.83 12.35
N GLU A 552 12.27 38.62 11.32
CA GLU A 552 13.14 39.80 11.42
C GLU A 552 12.50 40.89 12.30
N MET A 553 11.20 41.17 12.11
CA MET A 553 10.43 42.12 12.92
C MET A 553 10.34 41.71 14.39
N LEU A 554 10.18 40.42 14.67
CA LEU A 554 10.11 39.89 16.04
C LEU A 554 11.49 39.71 16.68
N ASP A 555 12.57 39.96 15.95
CA ASP A 555 13.95 39.67 16.33
C ASP A 555 14.14 38.22 16.84
N VAL A 556 13.57 37.26 16.11
CA VAL A 556 13.67 35.83 16.45
C VAL A 556 14.11 34.98 15.26
N ARG A 557 14.60 33.78 15.55
CA ARG A 557 14.89 32.77 14.51
C ARG A 557 13.59 32.36 13.78
N LEU A 558 13.72 32.03 12.50
CA LEU A 558 12.61 31.61 11.62
C LEU A 558 11.69 30.53 12.22
N ASN A 559 12.26 29.48 12.84
CA ASN A 559 11.47 28.42 13.45
C ASN A 559 10.69 28.90 14.69
N THR A 560 11.21 29.88 15.42
CA THR A 560 10.52 30.50 16.56
C THR A 560 9.35 31.35 16.08
N ALA A 561 9.53 32.13 15.00
CA ALA A 561 8.43 32.87 14.39
C ALA A 561 7.31 31.95 13.90
N LEU A 562 7.65 30.83 13.23
CA LEU A 562 6.67 29.82 12.82
C LEU A 562 5.88 29.24 14.01
N LYS A 563 6.56 28.90 15.11
CA LYS A 563 5.91 28.38 16.33
C LYS A 563 5.00 29.42 16.98
N ARG A 564 5.41 30.69 17.02
CA ARG A 564 4.59 31.78 17.58
C ARG A 564 3.33 32.01 16.76
N LEU A 565 3.43 32.03 15.43
CA LEU A 565 2.27 32.16 14.55
C LEU A 565 1.30 30.98 14.70
N ASP A 566 1.82 29.75 14.81
CA ASP A 566 1.00 28.55 15.03
C ASP A 566 0.31 28.56 16.40
N ALA A 567 1.03 28.94 17.47
CA ALA A 567 0.48 29.09 18.81
C ALA A 567 -0.58 30.20 18.91
N ALA A 568 -0.45 31.25 18.09
CA ALA A 568 -1.43 32.32 17.98
C ALA A 568 -2.59 31.99 17.02
N GLY A 569 -2.68 30.75 16.51
CA GLY A 569 -3.76 30.28 15.66
C GLY A 569 -3.71 30.75 14.20
N VAL A 570 -2.60 31.37 13.76
CA VAL A 570 -2.47 31.90 12.39
C VAL A 570 -2.07 30.79 11.43
N ARG A 571 -2.98 30.43 10.53
CA ARG A 571 -2.72 29.40 9.52
C ARG A 571 -2.06 29.99 8.26
N PRO A 572 -1.03 29.33 7.70
CA PRO A 572 -0.46 29.78 6.43
C PRO A 572 -1.44 29.54 5.29
N VAL A 573 -1.56 30.52 4.38
CA VAL A 573 -2.33 30.38 3.13
C VAL A 573 -1.68 29.32 2.25
N VAL A 574 -0.35 29.32 2.18
CA VAL A 574 0.42 28.29 1.46
C VAL A 574 1.65 27.89 2.25
N LYS A 575 1.79 26.59 2.53
CA LYS A 575 2.97 26.00 3.19
C LYS A 575 3.84 25.28 2.18
N ILE A 576 5.02 25.82 1.90
CA ILE A 576 5.94 25.30 0.89
C ILE A 576 7.17 24.72 1.60
N SER A 577 7.32 23.40 1.51
CA SER A 577 8.51 22.68 1.95
C SER A 577 9.24 22.10 0.75
N VAL A 578 10.27 22.80 0.26
CA VAL A 578 11.10 22.32 -0.86
C VAL A 578 12.56 22.28 -0.42
N GLY A 579 13.07 21.07 -0.15
CA GLY A 579 14.41 20.86 0.39
C GLY A 579 14.59 21.49 1.78
N LYS A 580 15.68 22.23 1.98
CA LYS A 580 15.97 22.94 3.24
C LYS A 580 15.24 24.29 3.38
N THR A 581 14.61 24.80 2.32
CA THR A 581 13.88 26.08 2.38
C THR A 581 12.43 25.86 2.77
N ARG A 582 12.01 26.47 3.89
CA ARG A 582 10.63 26.54 4.35
C ARG A 582 10.11 27.94 4.06
N ASN A 583 9.28 28.07 3.03
CA ASN A 583 8.57 29.32 2.75
C ASN A 583 7.10 29.10 3.10
N SER A 584 6.58 29.89 4.03
CA SER A 584 5.17 29.89 4.40
C SER A 584 4.63 31.30 4.23
N PHE A 585 3.52 31.42 3.52
CA PHE A 585 2.84 32.68 3.25
C PHE A 585 1.65 32.81 4.19
N TYR A 586 1.50 33.97 4.79
CA TYR A 586 0.43 34.30 5.74
C TYR A 586 -0.28 35.56 5.28
N LYS A 587 -1.58 35.69 5.56
CA LYS A 587 -2.27 36.96 5.35
C LYS A 587 -1.70 37.99 6.33
N LYS A 588 -1.38 39.20 5.85
CA LYS A 588 -0.88 40.27 6.71
C LYS A 588 -1.86 40.60 7.83
N SER A 589 -3.15 40.68 7.52
CA SER A 589 -4.23 40.94 8.49
C SER A 589 -4.17 40.00 9.70
N ASP A 590 -3.99 38.71 9.44
CA ASP A 590 -4.06 37.67 10.45
C ASP A 590 -2.80 37.70 11.34
N VAL A 591 -1.64 37.96 10.72
CA VAL A 591 -0.37 38.16 11.43
C VAL A 591 -0.43 39.40 12.34
N THR A 592 -0.93 40.52 11.80
CA THR A 592 -1.10 41.77 12.55
C THR A 592 -2.00 41.57 13.77
N ALA A 593 -3.18 40.99 13.57
CA ALA A 593 -4.14 40.74 14.63
C ALA A 593 -3.58 39.82 15.71
N ALA A 594 -2.95 38.70 15.31
CA ALA A 594 -2.47 37.69 16.24
C ALA A 594 -1.24 38.12 17.06
N LEU A 595 -0.40 39.01 16.50
CA LEU A 595 0.80 39.52 17.18
C LEU A 595 0.54 40.85 17.90
N GLY A 596 -0.69 41.37 17.89
CA GLY A 596 -1.03 42.66 18.50
C GLY A 596 -0.28 43.83 17.87
N LEU A 597 0.10 43.71 16.60
CA LEU A 597 0.79 44.76 15.87
C LEU A 597 -0.24 45.78 15.42
N GLY A 598 0.02 47.08 15.57
CA GLY A 598 -0.82 48.10 14.94
C GLY A 598 -0.90 47.87 13.42
N ARG A 599 -2.06 48.16 12.79
CA ARG A 599 -2.27 48.02 11.34
C ARG A 599 -1.13 48.61 10.49
N GLN A 600 -0.50 49.68 10.98
CA GLN A 600 0.63 50.39 10.34
C GLN A 600 1.98 49.65 10.37
N LEU A 601 2.13 48.55 11.12
CA LEU A 601 3.45 47.92 11.26
C LEU A 601 3.79 46.95 10.12
N LEU A 602 2.85 46.46 9.31
CA LEU A 602 3.16 45.57 8.17
C LEU A 602 3.05 46.24 6.80
N ASP A 603 2.50 47.44 6.76
CA ASP A 603 2.53 48.32 5.60
C ASP A 603 3.41 49.49 5.98
N LEU A 604 4.64 49.49 5.45
CA LEU A 604 5.64 50.54 5.65
C LEU A 604 5.13 51.82 4.94
N ASP A 605 4.17 52.49 5.58
CA ASP A 605 3.57 53.74 5.11
C ASP A 605 4.37 54.92 5.66
N VAL A 606 5.63 54.96 5.25
CA VAL A 606 6.53 56.09 5.45
C VAL A 606 6.58 56.79 4.09
N PRO A 607 5.80 57.88 3.88
CA PRO A 607 5.67 58.52 2.58
C PRO A 607 7.03 58.91 1.99
N GLU A 608 7.97 59.34 2.83
CA GLU A 608 9.32 59.72 2.45
C GLU A 608 10.11 58.53 1.88
N LEU A 609 9.99 57.35 2.51
CA LEU A 609 10.61 56.12 2.00
C LEU A 609 10.00 55.69 0.66
N GLN A 610 8.69 55.82 0.48
CA GLN A 610 8.04 55.48 -0.78
C GLN A 610 8.39 56.48 -1.89
N THR A 611 8.54 57.77 -1.55
CA THR A 611 9.04 58.80 -2.46
C THR A 611 10.48 58.50 -2.87
N LEU A 612 11.37 58.22 -1.91
CA LEU A 612 12.75 57.81 -2.16
C LEU A 612 12.82 56.57 -3.05
N TRP A 613 12.02 55.55 -2.74
CA TRP A 613 11.96 54.31 -3.49
C TRP A 613 11.47 54.53 -4.93
N SER A 614 10.40 55.31 -5.09
CA SER A 614 9.86 55.64 -6.42
C SER A 614 10.85 56.43 -7.25
N GLY A 615 11.55 57.39 -6.62
CA GLY A 615 12.64 58.15 -7.24
C GLY A 615 13.79 57.26 -7.69
N MET A 616 14.21 56.32 -6.83
CA MET A 616 15.22 55.32 -7.18
C MET A 616 14.78 54.45 -8.36
N LEU A 617 13.52 54.00 -8.38
CA LEU A 617 13.01 53.17 -9.49
C LEU A 617 12.92 53.94 -10.80
N ALA A 618 12.49 55.20 -10.78
CA ALA A 618 12.47 56.06 -11.95
C ALA A 618 13.88 56.33 -12.49
N ALA A 619 14.84 56.57 -11.59
CA ALA A 619 16.26 56.70 -11.96
C ALA A 619 16.81 55.38 -12.53
N ALA A 620 16.48 54.24 -11.92
CA ALA A 620 16.88 52.93 -12.41
C ALA A 620 16.26 52.61 -13.77
N GLU A 621 15.02 53.02 -14.05
CA GLU A 621 14.40 52.79 -15.36
C GLU A 621 15.16 53.51 -16.47
N ARG A 622 15.71 54.70 -16.19
CA ARG A 622 16.56 55.45 -17.12
C ARG A 622 17.97 54.89 -17.25
N GLU A 623 18.64 54.67 -16.11
CA GLU A 623 20.09 54.40 -16.07
C GLU A 623 20.42 52.91 -16.01
N PHE A 624 19.54 52.09 -15.45
CA PHE A 624 19.73 50.65 -15.30
C PHE A 624 18.42 49.85 -15.49
N PRO A 625 17.82 49.88 -16.70
CA PRO A 625 16.49 49.32 -17.00
C PRO A 625 16.40 47.80 -16.84
N MET A 626 17.46 47.12 -16.41
CA MET A 626 17.47 45.71 -16.06
C MET A 626 17.11 45.45 -14.59
N LEU A 627 17.11 46.48 -13.73
CA LEU A 627 16.68 46.33 -12.35
C LEU A 627 15.19 45.96 -12.34
N ARG A 628 14.86 44.93 -11.57
CA ARG A 628 13.47 44.50 -11.35
C ARG A 628 13.22 44.51 -9.86
N ALA A 629 12.24 45.31 -9.47
CA ALA A 629 11.90 45.65 -8.11
C ALA A 629 10.38 45.86 -7.98
N PRO A 630 9.79 45.65 -6.80
CA PRO A 630 8.38 45.98 -6.55
C PRO A 630 8.15 47.49 -6.60
N ARG A 631 6.99 47.94 -7.11
CA ARG A 631 6.65 49.38 -7.22
C ARG A 631 6.62 50.09 -5.86
N LYS A 632 6.17 49.40 -4.82
CA LYS A 632 6.19 49.87 -3.43
C LYS A 632 7.27 49.15 -2.66
N PHE A 633 7.95 49.85 -1.76
CA PHE A 633 8.94 49.24 -0.89
C PHE A 633 8.24 48.31 0.11
N PRO A 634 8.51 46.99 0.09
CA PRO A 634 7.80 46.06 0.95
C PRO A 634 8.37 46.05 2.37
N PHE A 635 7.53 45.66 3.31
CA PHE A 635 7.89 45.57 4.72
C PHE A 635 8.99 44.51 4.97
N GLY A 636 10.04 44.88 5.70
CA GLY A 636 11.24 44.05 5.93
C GLY A 636 12.27 44.09 4.79
N GLY A 637 12.05 44.95 3.80
CA GLY A 637 12.94 45.13 2.66
C GLY A 637 12.70 44.12 1.52
N CYS A 638 13.44 44.28 0.43
CA CYS A 638 13.27 43.46 -0.76
C CYS A 638 14.60 43.02 -1.37
N TRP A 639 14.57 41.90 -2.08
CA TRP A 639 15.61 41.58 -3.02
C TRP A 639 15.25 42.16 -4.39
N CYS A 640 16.11 43.03 -4.91
CA CYS A 640 16.05 43.43 -6.31
C CYS A 640 17.03 42.60 -7.12
N ALA A 641 16.66 42.37 -8.37
CA ALA A 641 17.33 41.44 -9.24
C ALA A 641 17.58 42.07 -10.61
N THR A 642 18.57 41.54 -11.32
CA THR A 642 18.84 41.91 -12.71
C THR A 642 18.29 40.83 -13.65
N SER A 643 18.43 41.02 -14.95
CA SER A 643 18.08 40.00 -15.97
C SER A 643 18.82 38.67 -15.78
N TYR A 644 20.01 38.68 -15.14
CA TYR A 644 20.89 37.51 -15.03
C TYR A 644 21.05 36.96 -13.60
N SER A 645 20.69 37.74 -12.57
CA SER A 645 20.90 37.36 -11.16
C SER A 645 19.64 37.53 -10.33
N GLN A 646 19.22 36.47 -9.62
CA GLN A 646 18.02 36.47 -8.76
C GLN A 646 18.20 37.25 -7.45
N LYS A 647 19.44 37.57 -7.07
CA LYS A 647 19.79 38.28 -5.83
C LYS A 647 20.88 39.29 -6.13
N ALA A 648 20.55 40.38 -6.81
CA ALA A 648 21.56 41.36 -7.18
C ALA A 648 21.89 42.28 -5.99
N VAL A 649 20.84 42.80 -5.34
CA VAL A 649 20.94 43.70 -4.20
C VAL A 649 19.80 43.43 -3.21
N LYS A 650 20.10 43.40 -1.91
CA LYS A 650 19.09 43.39 -0.83
C LYS A 650 18.93 44.80 -0.32
N PHE A 651 17.72 45.34 -0.40
CA PHE A 651 17.35 46.55 0.31
C PHE A 651 16.76 46.20 1.67
N HIS A 652 17.10 46.98 2.69
CA HIS A 652 16.56 46.88 4.03
C HIS A 652 16.31 48.28 4.57
N TYR A 653 15.22 48.49 5.30
CA TYR A 653 14.91 49.77 5.93
C TYR A 653 15.04 49.65 7.45
N PHE A 654 15.77 50.57 8.06
CA PHE A 654 15.98 50.65 9.49
C PHE A 654 15.13 51.79 10.05
N SER A 655 13.97 51.45 10.60
CA SER A 655 13.02 52.45 11.12
C SER A 655 13.63 53.34 12.22
N LYS A 656 14.50 52.79 13.07
CA LYS A 656 15.15 53.53 14.17
C LYS A 656 16.09 54.64 13.69
N THR A 657 16.80 54.40 12.60
CA THR A 657 17.77 55.36 12.04
C THR A 657 17.23 56.11 10.83
N ARG A 658 15.99 55.81 10.41
CA ARG A 658 15.37 56.31 9.18
C ARG A 658 16.25 56.13 7.94
N GLN A 659 17.05 55.05 7.90
CA GLN A 659 17.95 54.75 6.80
C GLN A 659 17.50 53.52 6.01
N MET A 660 17.54 53.62 4.67
CA MET A 660 17.49 52.49 3.76
C MET A 660 18.91 52.06 3.41
N ALA A 661 19.24 50.78 3.56
CA ALA A 661 20.51 50.22 3.12
C ALA A 661 20.32 49.29 1.92
N ALA A 662 21.20 49.38 0.93
CA ALA A 662 21.27 48.49 -0.22
C ALA A 662 22.58 47.70 -0.18
N LYS A 663 22.50 46.37 -0.13
CA LYS A 663 23.66 45.48 -0.02
C LYS A 663 23.78 44.55 -1.21
N LEU A 664 24.91 44.60 -1.91
CA LEU A 664 25.18 43.73 -3.07
C LEU A 664 25.52 42.29 -2.64
N SER A 665 25.10 41.32 -3.45
CA SER A 665 25.40 39.88 -3.28
C SER A 665 26.57 39.44 -4.20
N PRO A 666 27.40 38.41 -3.88
CA PRO A 666 27.39 37.58 -2.69
C PRO A 666 28.21 38.16 -1.53
N THR A 667 27.78 37.87 -0.32
CA THR A 667 28.27 38.44 0.95
C THR A 667 29.66 37.97 1.39
N LYS A 668 30.27 37.00 0.71
CA LYS A 668 31.55 36.38 1.14
C LYS A 668 32.79 37.29 1.01
N MET A 669 32.71 38.40 0.27
CA MET A 669 33.83 39.34 0.09
C MET A 669 33.50 40.77 0.54
N GLY A 670 32.72 40.95 1.61
CA GLY A 670 32.43 42.28 2.15
C GLY A 670 31.67 43.18 1.17
N GLY A 671 30.58 42.66 0.59
CA GLY A 671 29.83 43.34 -0.48
C GLY A 671 29.53 44.81 -0.15
N ARG A 672 29.80 45.71 -1.10
CA ARG A 672 29.53 47.16 -0.99
C ARG A 672 28.10 47.38 -0.48
N GLN A 673 27.99 48.21 0.54
CA GLN A 673 26.74 48.64 1.13
C GLN A 673 26.57 50.12 0.86
N PHE A 674 25.39 50.50 0.40
CA PHE A 674 24.98 51.87 0.19
C PHE A 674 23.91 52.19 1.23
N THR A 675 23.94 53.40 1.79
CA THR A 675 22.98 53.84 2.80
C THR A 675 22.35 55.14 2.31
N PHE A 676 21.03 55.24 2.45
CA PHE A 676 20.22 56.37 2.05
C PHE A 676 19.45 56.82 3.28
N ASN A 677 19.68 58.06 3.74
CA ASN A 677 18.89 58.66 4.80
C ASN A 677 17.61 59.25 4.19
N ILE A 678 16.43 58.76 4.55
CA ILE A 678 15.19 59.17 3.87
C ILE A 678 14.84 60.66 4.05
N ASP A 679 15.49 61.34 4.98
CA ASP A 679 15.29 62.75 5.28
C ASP A 679 16.21 63.68 4.47
N ASP A 680 17.15 63.14 3.67
CA ASP A 680 18.02 63.95 2.81
C ASP A 680 17.36 64.15 1.42
N ASP A 681 17.40 65.36 0.87
CA ASP A 681 16.77 65.64 -0.43
C ASP A 681 17.62 65.17 -1.64
N ILE A 682 18.90 64.82 -1.43
CA ILE A 682 19.86 64.56 -2.50
C ILE A 682 20.44 63.14 -2.39
N HIS A 683 19.88 62.21 -3.16
CA HIS A 683 20.38 60.83 -3.25
C HIS A 683 20.87 60.41 -4.63
N MET A 684 20.82 61.33 -5.61
CA MET A 684 21.08 60.99 -7.00
C MET A 684 22.50 60.47 -7.25
N GLU A 685 23.51 60.99 -6.54
CA GLU A 685 24.89 60.50 -6.64
C GLU A 685 25.01 59.08 -6.06
N THR A 686 24.46 58.84 -4.88
CA THR A 686 24.46 57.50 -4.26
C THR A 686 23.68 56.47 -5.09
N PHE A 687 22.61 56.87 -5.79
CA PHE A 687 21.91 56.01 -6.75
C PHE A 687 22.79 55.67 -7.94
N LYS A 688 23.48 56.65 -8.54
CA LYS A 688 24.41 56.42 -9.64
C LYS A 688 25.54 55.45 -9.24
N ASP A 689 26.07 55.59 -8.04
CA ASP A 689 27.09 54.68 -7.51
C ASP A 689 26.56 53.25 -7.34
N LEU A 690 25.34 53.11 -6.80
CA LEU A 690 24.66 51.82 -6.69
C LEU A 690 24.43 51.18 -8.07
N PHE A 691 23.94 51.95 -9.05
CA PHE A 691 23.67 51.45 -10.40
C PHE A 691 24.95 51.07 -11.13
N SER A 692 26.01 51.86 -11.01
CA SER A 692 27.33 51.54 -11.55
C SER A 692 27.85 50.21 -10.99
N ALA A 693 27.76 50.02 -9.68
CA ALA A 693 28.15 48.76 -9.04
C ALA A 693 27.26 47.57 -9.46
N LEU A 694 25.97 47.81 -9.73
CA LEU A 694 25.05 46.80 -10.27
C LEU A 694 25.35 46.44 -11.73
N ILE A 695 25.74 47.40 -12.57
CA ILE A 695 26.17 47.18 -13.96
C ILE A 695 27.43 46.30 -13.96
N GLU A 696 28.46 46.69 -13.21
CA GLU A 696 29.69 45.91 -13.05
C GLU A 696 29.41 44.48 -12.59
N LYS A 697 28.49 44.33 -11.62
CA LYS A 697 28.07 43.03 -11.14
C LYS A 697 27.34 42.24 -12.23
N ASN A 698 26.43 42.87 -12.97
CA ASN A 698 25.64 42.21 -13.99
C ASN A 698 26.51 41.71 -15.15
N GLU A 699 27.51 42.50 -15.59
CA GLU A 699 28.46 42.06 -16.61
C GLU A 699 29.34 40.91 -16.10
N ARG A 700 29.77 40.93 -14.83
CA ARG A 700 30.47 39.79 -14.21
C ARG A 700 29.60 38.54 -14.16
N ASP A 701 28.34 38.66 -13.73
CA ASP A 701 27.40 37.53 -13.65
C ASP A 701 27.08 36.97 -15.06
N LYS A 702 26.96 37.85 -16.06
CA LYS A 702 26.81 37.48 -17.49
C LYS A 702 28.04 36.75 -18.02
N ALA A 703 29.24 37.26 -17.75
CA ALA A 703 30.51 36.62 -18.13
C ALA A 703 30.66 35.23 -17.46
N LYS A 704 30.33 35.11 -16.17
CA LYS A 704 30.32 33.80 -15.47
C LYS A 704 29.33 32.82 -16.09
N SER A 705 28.12 33.28 -16.41
CA SER A 705 27.10 32.45 -17.07
C SER A 705 27.54 32.00 -18.46
N ALA A 706 28.14 32.90 -19.25
CA ALA A 706 28.69 32.59 -20.56
C ALA A 706 29.87 31.60 -20.46
N ALA A 707 30.80 31.80 -19.52
CA ALA A 707 31.92 30.90 -19.27
C ALA A 707 31.44 29.51 -18.80
N CYS A 708 30.46 29.46 -17.89
CA CYS A 708 29.85 28.20 -17.44
C CYS A 708 29.17 27.47 -18.62
N SER A 709 28.44 28.19 -19.46
CA SER A 709 27.80 27.64 -20.66
C SER A 709 28.83 27.13 -21.68
N ALA A 710 29.91 27.89 -21.92
CA ALA A 710 31.02 27.51 -22.79
C ALA A 710 31.76 26.29 -22.26
N ARG A 711 32.06 26.25 -20.96
CA ARG A 711 32.74 25.13 -20.29
C ARG A 711 31.86 23.88 -20.26
N MET A 712 30.55 24.02 -20.07
CA MET A 712 29.58 22.93 -20.24
C MET A 712 29.51 22.43 -21.69
N LYS A 713 29.60 23.33 -22.68
CA LYS A 713 29.65 22.96 -24.10
C LYS A 713 30.95 22.24 -24.44
N GLN A 714 32.09 22.73 -23.97
CA GLN A 714 33.41 22.13 -24.15
C GLN A 714 33.54 20.79 -23.42
N TRP A 715 33.02 20.68 -22.19
CA TRP A 715 32.92 19.41 -21.46
C TRP A 715 32.06 18.38 -22.21
N ARG A 716 30.95 18.82 -22.85
CA ARG A 716 30.14 17.95 -23.71
C ARG A 716 30.88 17.53 -24.99
N GLN A 717 31.74 18.39 -25.54
CA GLN A 717 32.51 18.10 -26.76
C GLN A 717 33.73 17.19 -26.51
N HIS A 718 34.42 17.34 -25.37
CA HIS A 718 35.57 16.48 -25.01
C HIS A 718 35.18 15.16 -24.33
N ARG A 719 33.89 14.94 -24.04
CA ARG A 719 33.37 13.61 -23.68
C ARG A 719 33.36 12.73 -24.94
N GLY A 720 34.50 12.12 -25.24
CA GLY A 720 34.56 11.00 -26.19
C GLY A 720 33.68 9.83 -25.71
N PRO A 721 33.28 8.91 -26.61
CA PRO A 721 32.25 7.87 -26.37
C PRO A 721 32.60 6.77 -25.34
N GLY A 722 33.53 6.98 -24.40
CA GLY A 722 34.00 5.96 -23.44
C GLY A 722 34.14 6.38 -21.97
N ARG A 723 33.65 7.55 -21.55
CA ARG A 723 33.81 8.06 -20.16
C ARG A 723 32.49 8.52 -19.50
N GLU A 724 31.44 7.69 -19.53
CA GLU A 724 30.09 8.11 -19.11
C GLU A 724 29.84 8.15 -17.59
N GLY A 725 30.75 7.68 -16.73
CA GLY A 725 30.53 7.58 -15.27
C GLY A 725 31.00 8.76 -14.41
N LEU A 726 31.80 9.70 -14.94
CA LEU A 726 32.32 10.80 -14.13
C LEU A 726 31.29 11.93 -14.01
N PRO A 727 30.94 12.39 -12.80
CA PRO A 727 30.09 13.57 -12.63
C PRO A 727 30.74 14.77 -13.34
N PRO A 728 29.95 15.75 -13.84
CA PRO A 728 30.53 17.01 -14.29
C PRO A 728 31.42 17.55 -13.16
N PRO A 729 32.59 18.14 -13.46
CA PRO A 729 33.43 18.72 -12.43
C PRO A 729 32.56 19.63 -11.56
N VAL A 730 32.65 19.48 -10.24
CA VAL A 730 31.95 20.36 -9.31
C VAL A 730 32.44 21.76 -9.61
N LEU A 731 31.59 22.54 -10.26
CA LEU A 731 31.86 23.94 -10.53
C LEU A 731 31.67 24.64 -9.19
N ASP A 732 32.76 25.03 -8.55
CA ASP A 732 32.70 26.03 -7.48
C ASP A 732 32.22 27.35 -8.11
N VAL A 733 30.94 27.65 -7.91
CA VAL A 733 30.27 28.89 -8.33
C VAL A 733 30.11 29.83 -7.15
#